data_AF-A0A958YFZ4-F1
#
_entry.id   AF-A0A958YFZ4-F1
#
_cell.length_a   1.000
_cell.length_b   1.000
_cell.length_c   1.000
_cell.angle_alpha   90.00
_cell.angle_beta   90.00
_cell.angle_gamma   90.00
#
_symmetry.space_group_name_H-M   'P 1'
#
loop_
_entity.id
_entity.type
_entity.pdbx_description
1 polymer ?
#
loop_
_entity_poly.entity_id
_entity_poly.type
_entity_poly.pdbx_seq_one_letter_code
_entity_poly.pdbx_strand_id
1 'polypeptide(L)'
;MKSKPLLFIILALFICHFSNAQILKKMKKVKESIGESISLDKLSSDPVTTSFKDVDTTKYLPNDFGDDATYKNLNTQPYDWENGFYLVPGFYEGHFKSFCIKAGTYTPTEGNGRFYAALKGPQADIVAAIIEGFQKNSSISQKEVQLLLWAIISKTDFQKMKGEIKATALRLLTPKQIARLSKGSLEKYASGEIYKLVKKNKTVRYVLEAENNLRQLYYQGISSYEEYEKIAMRAGIEPVTNEYNMGRWTKHPNGFFIRYKLKSYRETITQIYVPEDNIEAYQPIKGKGPFTSGNFTLVTGKYYKSRNSIATPPNPNAQRIIQTDIEVNGGGPSGGSGSQGSGGGQGGGDQGGGDQGGGDQGGGDQGGGDQGGGDQGGGDQGGGDQGGGNQEGGDQGGGDQEGGQGGSGGSGGGVPNGAQDTNAFPCEEVVNTVADKTIKKEMVLQNLPGVIVCIFKGDSIIHMKAYGKMGPGKPLTLDTQIQWASISKSVTAVAAMQAVEAGKLKLSDKALDLLSYWPSSVEVKDVDNKKITDNRLGGITLRHLLNNTSGIQHYGRGNKDSTFTYLNDRKVPFVHNYNDYTPLFNGLFNAKKAVEQFNQSVLDFEPDSSYLYSSYGFVLAGAMVDKQVSMGYEQWVLKHIKSKLGLKTFSKTTSGSDVFGYEMFEDGILKSHRVENHNCVLPAGGWKSTICDLATYARAISDGELLNDGEALWRKENMHMFDESESRGYGFGINRAGTGNNLRVSHGGTNNYSRAFMMVFPSDTTGVVVLAPHRNANVERLTRQLIVRMGLRDSLFKKEATPLDICHNGMGSSNDRFLGVWRKTGKEQLIRTGLSLEEFKIEMNNLNRYGYHLDTFDIHFTDDEESIYDGIFKKEKKVQVLVTGKSLSQLTQLIDTYRAQGMEIVAIAYGKGSGGASTEFNVTYNALFQKDAPKSFLFKKSNLTNITNFINETQSQNLKLMEIEISPAGNYDAFLCLFVKGSPNNFFIKSPSEFQDNLSNGAYNGSIKDMELYIDSTDNNWKIASIWEPTDKEQKTTITANSTWVDFCTMMNLHENYSSKGYELIVWDRVYIRP
;
A
#
# COMPACT_ATOMS: atom_id res chain seq x y z
N MET A 1 -20.86 -3.70 -78.47
CA MET A 1 -19.92 -4.71 -77.93
C MET A 1 -18.93 -3.95 -77.03
N LYS A 2 -18.78 -4.24 -75.73
CA LYS A 2 -17.96 -5.32 -75.13
C LYS A 2 -16.54 -5.36 -75.75
N SER A 3 -15.42 -5.27 -75.04
CA SER A 3 -15.14 -5.56 -73.60
C SER A 3 -13.80 -4.95 -73.10
N LYS A 4 -13.44 -5.24 -71.83
CA LYS A 4 -12.18 -4.95 -71.07
C LYS A 4 -12.15 -3.61 -70.29
N PRO A 5 -11.35 -3.50 -69.19
CA PRO A 5 -11.11 -4.52 -68.15
C PRO A 5 -11.05 -3.95 -66.71
N LEU A 6 -11.79 -4.51 -65.73
CA LEU A 6 -11.50 -4.28 -64.29
C LEU A 6 -12.19 -5.30 -63.36
N LEU A 7 -11.60 -6.47 -63.10
CA LEU A 7 -11.98 -7.33 -61.96
C LEU A 7 -10.94 -8.42 -61.59
N PHE A 8 -9.73 -7.99 -61.24
CA PHE A 8 -8.75 -8.82 -60.52
C PHE A 8 -8.26 -8.04 -59.29
N ILE A 9 -7.69 -8.74 -58.30
CA ILE A 9 -7.31 -8.28 -56.93
C ILE A 9 -8.46 -8.41 -55.89
N ILE A 10 -8.06 -8.72 -54.64
CA ILE A 10 -8.86 -9.00 -53.42
C ILE A 10 -9.54 -10.39 -53.36
N LEU A 11 -8.74 -11.44 -53.16
CA LEU A 11 -9.16 -12.71 -52.52
C LEU A 11 -8.08 -13.28 -51.57
N ALA A 12 -7.39 -12.42 -50.82
CA ALA A 12 -6.30 -12.81 -49.91
C ALA A 12 -6.36 -12.13 -48.52
N LEU A 13 -7.48 -11.49 -48.15
CA LEU A 13 -7.64 -10.70 -46.93
C LEU A 13 -8.90 -11.09 -46.13
N PHE A 14 -9.04 -12.38 -45.82
CA PHE A 14 -10.06 -12.89 -44.88
C PHE A 14 -9.43 -13.30 -43.54
N ILE A 15 -8.81 -12.31 -42.88
CA ILE A 15 -8.72 -12.07 -41.43
C ILE A 15 -8.08 -10.67 -41.29
N CYS A 16 -8.71 -9.81 -40.48
CA CYS A 16 -8.43 -8.37 -40.31
C CYS A 16 -8.63 -7.51 -41.59
N HIS A 17 -9.75 -6.80 -41.71
CA HIS A 17 -9.78 -5.36 -42.07
C HIS A 17 -11.20 -4.75 -41.95
N PHE A 18 -11.19 -3.46 -41.63
CA PHE A 18 -12.24 -2.55 -41.16
C PHE A 18 -13.52 -2.36 -41.99
N SER A 19 -14.46 -1.68 -41.32
CA SER A 19 -15.69 -1.05 -41.80
C SER A 19 -15.67 -0.49 -43.23
N ASN A 20 -16.55 -1.00 -44.09
CA ASN A 20 -17.05 -0.25 -45.25
C ASN A 20 -18.38 -0.82 -45.80
N ALA A 21 -19.30 0.05 -46.22
CA ALA A 21 -20.69 -0.30 -46.54
C ALA A 21 -20.88 -1.27 -47.73
N GLN A 22 -19.85 -1.49 -48.55
CA GLN A 22 -19.89 -2.45 -49.66
C GLN A 22 -19.79 -3.93 -49.18
N ILE A 23 -19.23 -4.19 -48.00
CA ILE A 23 -19.09 -5.55 -47.43
C ILE A 23 -20.47 -6.12 -47.07
N LEU A 24 -21.32 -5.31 -46.40
CA LEU A 24 -22.70 -5.64 -46.05
C LEU A 24 -23.55 -6.10 -47.26
N LYS A 25 -23.37 -5.48 -48.44
CA LYS A 25 -24.07 -5.89 -49.67
C LYS A 25 -23.65 -7.27 -50.18
N LYS A 26 -22.40 -7.70 -49.96
CA LYS A 26 -21.93 -9.05 -50.34
C LYS A 26 -22.27 -10.10 -49.28
N MET A 27 -22.22 -9.76 -47.99
CA MET A 27 -22.63 -10.67 -46.91
C MET A 27 -24.12 -11.03 -46.98
N LYS A 28 -25.00 -10.10 -47.39
CA LYS A 28 -26.42 -10.40 -47.66
C LYS A 28 -26.61 -11.56 -48.66
N LYS A 29 -25.90 -11.52 -49.80
CA LYS A 29 -25.95 -12.59 -50.82
C LYS A 29 -25.43 -13.95 -50.34
N VAL A 30 -24.54 -13.97 -49.34
CA VAL A 30 -24.08 -15.22 -48.73
C VAL A 30 -25.15 -15.75 -47.77
N LYS A 31 -25.74 -14.88 -46.93
CA LYS A 31 -26.84 -15.22 -46.01
C LYS A 31 -28.03 -15.87 -46.72
N GLU A 32 -28.38 -15.38 -47.90
CA GLU A 32 -29.43 -15.95 -48.78
C GLU A 32 -29.18 -17.40 -49.22
N SER A 33 -27.94 -17.91 -49.14
CA SER A 33 -27.56 -19.25 -49.63
C SER A 33 -27.36 -20.32 -48.53
N ILE A 34 -27.46 -19.93 -47.25
CA ILE A 34 -27.13 -20.81 -46.10
C ILE A 34 -28.30 -20.91 -45.10
N GLY A 35 -29.32 -20.05 -45.22
CA GLY A 35 -30.43 -19.97 -44.27
C GLY A 35 -30.14 -19.08 -43.06
N GLU A 36 -31.17 -18.77 -42.27
CA GLU A 36 -31.08 -17.81 -41.17
C GLU A 36 -30.37 -18.34 -39.91
N SER A 37 -30.01 -19.63 -39.86
CA SER A 37 -29.45 -20.31 -38.69
C SER A 37 -28.04 -19.85 -38.29
N ILE A 38 -27.26 -19.25 -39.20
CA ILE A 38 -25.86 -18.89 -38.94
C ILE A 38 -25.69 -17.37 -38.75
N SER A 39 -25.28 -16.98 -37.54
CA SER A 39 -24.95 -15.60 -37.20
C SER A 39 -23.56 -15.24 -37.74
N LEU A 40 -23.49 -14.93 -39.05
CA LEU A 40 -22.25 -14.58 -39.77
C LEU A 40 -21.48 -13.43 -39.10
N ASP A 41 -22.19 -12.46 -38.51
CA ASP A 41 -21.58 -11.33 -37.81
C ASP A 41 -20.81 -11.79 -36.55
N LYS A 42 -21.42 -12.65 -35.70
CA LYS A 42 -20.75 -13.25 -34.54
C LYS A 42 -19.64 -14.24 -34.94
N LEU A 43 -19.83 -14.97 -36.04
CA LEU A 43 -18.82 -15.90 -36.56
C LEU A 43 -17.54 -15.15 -36.97
N SER A 44 -17.70 -13.98 -37.60
CA SER A 44 -16.59 -13.14 -38.08
C SER A 44 -15.98 -12.17 -37.05
N SER A 45 -16.62 -11.96 -35.90
CA SER A 45 -16.10 -11.09 -34.83
C SER A 45 -15.17 -11.84 -33.86
N ASP A 46 -13.86 -11.61 -33.94
CA ASP A 46 -12.90 -12.20 -33.00
C ASP A 46 -12.96 -11.50 -31.62
N PRO A 47 -12.90 -12.24 -30.48
CA PRO A 47 -12.88 -11.66 -29.13
C PRO A 47 -11.65 -10.79 -28.86
N VAL A 48 -10.51 -11.18 -29.46
CA VAL A 48 -9.24 -10.45 -29.45
C VAL A 48 -8.81 -10.25 -30.90
N THR A 49 -8.74 -9.00 -31.34
CA THR A 49 -8.54 -8.60 -32.75
C THR A 49 -7.08 -8.27 -33.09
N THR A 50 -6.18 -8.21 -32.10
CA THR A 50 -4.75 -7.93 -32.31
C THR A 50 -4.13 -8.85 -33.34
N SER A 51 -3.38 -8.28 -34.27
CA SER A 51 -2.84 -8.93 -35.46
C SER A 51 -1.51 -8.33 -35.89
N PHE A 52 -0.82 -8.92 -36.86
CA PHE A 52 0.46 -8.38 -37.36
C PHE A 52 0.33 -6.95 -37.94
N LYS A 53 -0.88 -6.54 -38.33
CA LYS A 53 -1.17 -5.16 -38.78
C LYS A 53 -1.14 -4.13 -37.65
N ASP A 54 -1.15 -4.58 -36.40
CA ASP A 54 -1.03 -3.76 -35.19
C ASP A 54 0.42 -3.62 -34.72
N VAL A 55 1.39 -4.24 -35.42
CA VAL A 55 2.83 -4.13 -35.18
C VAL A 55 3.39 -2.92 -35.92
N ASP A 56 4.17 -2.09 -35.23
CA ASP A 56 4.99 -1.06 -35.90
C ASP A 56 6.16 -1.73 -36.63
N THR A 57 6.00 -1.92 -37.94
CA THR A 57 7.03 -2.48 -38.83
C THR A 57 8.01 -1.41 -39.35
N THR A 58 7.80 -0.13 -39.02
CA THR A 58 8.61 0.98 -39.55
C THR A 58 9.87 1.27 -38.73
N LYS A 59 9.93 0.81 -37.47
CA LYS A 59 11.02 1.09 -36.53
C LYS A 59 11.49 -0.19 -35.85
N TYR A 60 12.58 -0.74 -36.40
CA TYR A 60 13.26 -1.94 -35.91
C TYR A 60 14.77 -1.69 -35.78
N LEU A 61 15.44 -2.52 -34.99
CA LEU A 61 16.91 -2.57 -34.90
C LEU A 61 17.43 -3.76 -35.72
N PRO A 62 18.74 -3.81 -36.06
CA PRO A 62 19.37 -4.98 -36.67
C PRO A 62 19.08 -6.27 -35.89
N ASN A 63 19.06 -7.43 -36.58
CA ASN A 63 18.63 -8.68 -35.93
C ASN A 63 19.65 -9.18 -34.89
N ASP A 64 20.93 -8.89 -35.14
CA ASP A 64 22.13 -9.10 -34.32
C ASP A 64 22.30 -8.06 -33.21
N PHE A 65 21.47 -7.01 -33.19
CA PHE A 65 21.58 -5.95 -32.18
C PHE A 65 21.37 -6.51 -30.77
N GLY A 66 22.35 -6.29 -29.90
CA GLY A 66 22.32 -6.72 -28.52
C GLY A 66 22.53 -8.22 -28.30
N ASP A 67 23.02 -8.98 -29.28
CA ASP A 67 23.35 -10.39 -29.05
C ASP A 67 24.57 -10.56 -28.14
N ASP A 68 25.52 -9.63 -28.16
CA ASP A 68 26.66 -9.55 -27.21
C ASP A 68 26.37 -8.69 -25.95
N ALA A 69 25.13 -8.23 -25.74
CA ALA A 69 24.81 -7.31 -24.65
C ALA A 69 24.60 -8.02 -23.30
N THR A 70 25.08 -7.40 -22.21
CA THR A 70 24.76 -7.86 -20.85
C THR A 70 23.32 -7.47 -20.47
N TYR A 71 22.42 -8.45 -20.47
CA TYR A 71 21.02 -8.26 -20.06
C TYR A 71 20.86 -8.24 -18.54
N LYS A 72 20.24 -7.18 -18.01
CA LYS A 72 19.74 -7.15 -16.63
C LYS A 72 18.51 -8.05 -16.52
N ASN A 73 18.35 -8.78 -15.41
CA ASN A 73 17.09 -9.51 -15.20
C ASN A 73 15.93 -8.50 -15.05
N LEU A 74 14.91 -8.65 -15.88
CA LEU A 74 13.71 -7.80 -15.92
C LEU A 74 12.91 -7.95 -14.62
N ASN A 75 12.87 -9.15 -14.04
CA ASN A 75 12.12 -9.50 -12.84
C ASN A 75 12.74 -8.94 -11.55
N THR A 76 13.99 -8.45 -11.59
CA THR A 76 14.64 -7.76 -10.47
C THR A 76 14.50 -6.23 -10.55
N GLN A 77 13.85 -5.70 -11.59
CA GLN A 77 13.60 -4.26 -11.70
C GLN A 77 12.43 -3.83 -10.80
N PRO A 78 12.39 -2.56 -10.36
CA PRO A 78 11.27 -2.05 -9.59
C PRO A 78 9.96 -2.28 -10.36
N TYR A 79 9.08 -3.10 -9.79
CA TYR A 79 7.81 -3.47 -10.41
C TYR A 79 6.66 -2.76 -9.71
N ASP A 80 5.96 -1.93 -10.46
CA ASP A 80 4.72 -1.27 -10.05
C ASP A 80 3.50 -2.05 -10.57
N TRP A 81 2.43 -2.20 -9.77
CA TRP A 81 1.30 -3.05 -10.17
C TRP A 81 0.49 -2.45 -11.33
N GLU A 82 0.43 -1.12 -11.42
CA GLU A 82 -0.33 -0.41 -12.44
C GLU A 82 0.45 -0.24 -13.74
N ASN A 83 1.74 0.08 -13.63
CA ASN A 83 2.59 0.46 -14.76
C ASN A 83 3.53 -0.66 -15.23
N GLY A 84 3.85 -1.63 -14.37
CA GLY A 84 4.77 -2.74 -14.64
C GLY A 84 6.22 -2.47 -14.22
N PHE A 85 7.17 -3.13 -14.88
CA PHE A 85 8.60 -2.96 -14.63
C PHE A 85 9.08 -1.56 -15.03
N TYR A 86 9.70 -0.83 -14.11
CA TYR A 86 10.35 0.45 -14.38
C TYR A 86 11.76 0.25 -14.94
N LEU A 87 11.98 0.72 -16.17
CA LEU A 87 13.21 0.49 -16.93
C LEU A 87 13.92 1.82 -17.19
N VAL A 88 15.20 1.91 -16.84
CA VAL A 88 16.10 2.99 -17.22
C VAL A 88 16.89 2.56 -18.48
N PRO A 89 17.71 3.42 -19.12
CA PRO A 89 18.52 3.01 -20.26
C PRO A 89 19.34 1.72 -20.02
N GLY A 90 19.38 0.86 -21.04
CA GLY A 90 20.06 -0.44 -21.01
C GLY A 90 19.24 -1.64 -21.53
N PHE A 91 19.84 -2.83 -21.43
CA PHE A 91 19.27 -4.11 -21.90
C PHE A 91 18.69 -4.93 -20.73
N TYR A 92 17.55 -5.60 -20.97
CA TYR A 92 16.79 -6.36 -19.99
C TYR A 92 16.23 -7.67 -20.57
N GLU A 93 16.19 -8.74 -19.78
CA GLU A 93 15.57 -10.03 -20.16
C GLU A 93 14.71 -10.61 -19.02
N GLY A 94 13.53 -11.15 -19.33
CA GLY A 94 12.66 -11.88 -18.39
C GLY A 94 12.03 -13.13 -19.03
N HIS A 95 11.94 -14.22 -18.26
CA HIS A 95 11.42 -15.54 -18.70
C HIS A 95 10.03 -15.77 -18.12
N PHE A 96 8.99 -15.44 -18.89
CA PHE A 96 7.62 -15.32 -18.38
C PHE A 96 6.72 -16.50 -18.74
N LYS A 97 5.84 -16.88 -17.80
CA LYS A 97 4.67 -17.70 -18.10
C LYS A 97 3.78 -16.97 -19.10
N SER A 98 3.34 -17.68 -20.12
CA SER A 98 2.55 -17.14 -21.23
C SER A 98 1.39 -18.06 -21.63
N PHE A 99 0.51 -17.54 -22.48
CA PHE A 99 -0.70 -18.23 -22.91
C PHE A 99 -0.98 -18.03 -24.41
N CYS A 100 -1.53 -19.07 -25.01
CA CYS A 100 -2.02 -19.05 -26.38
C CYS A 100 -3.42 -18.42 -26.44
N ILE A 101 -3.57 -17.34 -27.22
CA ILE A 101 -4.85 -16.64 -27.46
C ILE A 101 -5.33 -16.81 -28.91
N LYS A 102 -5.16 -18.03 -29.45
CA LYS A 102 -5.69 -18.49 -30.73
C LYS A 102 -5.81 -20.02 -30.77
N ALA A 103 -6.92 -20.57 -31.24
CA ALA A 103 -7.11 -22.01 -31.40
C ALA A 103 -6.98 -22.45 -32.88
N GLY A 104 -6.72 -23.73 -33.12
CA GLY A 104 -6.61 -24.33 -34.46
C GLY A 104 -5.32 -23.95 -35.22
N THR A 105 -4.30 -23.48 -34.51
CA THR A 105 -3.01 -23.01 -35.07
C THR A 105 -1.86 -23.91 -34.65
N TYR A 106 -0.78 -23.90 -35.43
CA TYR A 106 0.43 -24.67 -35.13
C TYR A 106 1.09 -24.23 -33.81
N THR A 107 1.74 -25.16 -33.12
CA THR A 107 2.61 -24.81 -31.98
C THR A 107 3.77 -23.90 -32.44
N PRO A 108 4.27 -22.97 -31.62
CA PRO A 108 5.43 -22.17 -32.00
C PRO A 108 6.62 -23.07 -32.25
N THR A 109 7.25 -22.92 -33.42
CA THR A 109 8.57 -23.51 -33.71
C THR A 109 9.60 -22.39 -33.86
N GLU A 110 10.89 -22.74 -33.77
CA GLU A 110 11.97 -21.75 -33.69
C GLU A 110 11.94 -20.73 -34.85
N GLY A 111 11.51 -21.13 -36.05
CA GLY A 111 11.70 -20.37 -37.30
C GLY A 111 10.81 -19.15 -37.58
N ASN A 112 9.90 -18.71 -36.70
CA ASN A 112 9.00 -17.57 -36.99
C ASN A 112 8.99 -16.48 -35.90
N GLY A 113 9.47 -15.28 -36.26
CA GLY A 113 9.53 -14.12 -35.37
C GLY A 113 8.18 -13.72 -34.75
N ARG A 114 8.24 -13.18 -33.53
CA ARG A 114 7.08 -12.65 -32.79
C ARG A 114 7.33 -11.21 -32.37
N PHE A 115 6.36 -10.36 -32.65
CA PHE A 115 6.51 -8.91 -32.63
C PHE A 115 5.51 -8.27 -31.67
N TYR A 116 5.86 -7.11 -31.10
CA TYR A 116 4.96 -6.42 -30.19
C TYR A 116 3.73 -5.84 -30.91
N ALA A 117 2.56 -6.16 -30.37
CA ALA A 117 1.33 -5.42 -30.63
C ALA A 117 0.50 -5.32 -29.34
N ALA A 118 -0.23 -4.21 -29.18
CA ALA A 118 -1.10 -4.00 -28.02
C ALA A 118 -2.34 -4.92 -28.06
N LEU A 119 -2.81 -5.33 -26.88
CA LEU A 119 -4.05 -6.08 -26.69
C LEU A 119 -5.28 -5.25 -27.12
N LYS A 120 -6.03 -5.73 -28.11
CA LYS A 120 -7.20 -5.08 -28.73
C LYS A 120 -8.32 -6.09 -28.98
N GLY A 121 -9.57 -5.62 -28.96
CA GLY A 121 -10.75 -6.38 -29.34
C GLY A 121 -11.89 -6.29 -28.32
N PRO A 122 -13.10 -6.80 -28.65
CA PRO A 122 -14.29 -6.66 -27.82
C PRO A 122 -14.22 -7.30 -26.42
N GLN A 123 -13.26 -8.21 -26.18
CA GLN A 123 -13.03 -8.86 -24.89
C GLN A 123 -11.60 -8.64 -24.35
N ALA A 124 -10.89 -7.63 -24.85
CA ALA A 124 -9.52 -7.31 -24.44
C ALA A 124 -9.37 -7.07 -22.93
N ASP A 125 -10.26 -6.30 -22.33
CA ASP A 125 -10.33 -6.02 -20.88
C ASP A 125 -10.62 -7.27 -20.03
N ILE A 126 -11.39 -8.24 -20.56
CA ILE A 126 -11.63 -9.52 -19.89
C ILE A 126 -10.40 -10.41 -19.95
N VAL A 127 -9.72 -10.46 -21.10
CA VAL A 127 -8.46 -11.21 -21.23
C VAL A 127 -7.39 -10.61 -20.31
N ALA A 128 -7.25 -9.29 -20.26
CA ALA A 128 -6.37 -8.60 -19.31
C ALA A 128 -6.72 -8.92 -17.85
N ALA A 129 -8.01 -8.92 -17.49
CA ALA A 129 -8.47 -9.26 -16.14
C ALA A 129 -8.16 -10.72 -15.75
N ILE A 130 -8.23 -11.67 -16.70
CA ILE A 130 -7.86 -13.08 -16.46
C ILE A 130 -6.37 -13.21 -16.18
N ILE A 131 -5.51 -12.56 -16.99
CA ILE A 131 -4.07 -12.54 -16.76
C ILE A 131 -3.76 -11.90 -15.41
N GLU A 132 -4.37 -10.75 -15.10
CA GLU A 132 -4.16 -10.07 -13.83
C GLU A 132 -4.63 -10.88 -12.61
N GLY A 133 -5.78 -11.54 -12.70
CA GLY A 133 -6.30 -12.39 -11.64
C GLY A 133 -5.47 -13.67 -11.41
N PHE A 134 -4.90 -14.24 -12.47
CA PHE A 134 -3.89 -15.30 -12.36
C PHE A 134 -2.61 -14.82 -11.64
N GLN A 135 -2.14 -13.61 -11.94
CA GLN A 135 -0.99 -13.01 -11.24
C GLN A 135 -1.26 -12.75 -9.75
N LYS A 136 -2.52 -12.52 -9.36
CA LYS A 136 -2.96 -12.29 -7.97
C LYS A 136 -3.28 -13.57 -7.19
N ASN A 137 -3.48 -14.72 -7.85
CA ASN A 137 -4.03 -15.90 -7.21
C ASN A 137 -3.19 -17.17 -7.46
N SER A 138 -2.31 -17.50 -6.52
CA SER A 138 -1.43 -18.67 -6.57
C SER A 138 -2.14 -20.03 -6.48
N SER A 139 -3.46 -20.07 -6.25
CA SER A 139 -4.26 -21.31 -6.22
C SER A 139 -4.82 -21.72 -7.59
N ILE A 140 -4.63 -20.90 -8.63
CA ILE A 140 -5.10 -21.20 -9.99
C ILE A 140 -3.90 -21.61 -10.84
N SER A 141 -4.00 -22.75 -11.51
CA SER A 141 -2.96 -23.29 -12.38
C SER A 141 -2.92 -22.59 -13.75
N GLN A 142 -1.75 -22.65 -14.41
CA GLN A 142 -1.60 -22.18 -15.78
C GLN A 142 -2.48 -22.99 -16.77
N LYS A 143 -2.75 -24.27 -16.46
CA LYS A 143 -3.66 -25.13 -17.24
C LYS A 143 -5.10 -24.57 -17.22
N GLU A 144 -5.66 -24.27 -16.05
CA GLU A 144 -7.00 -23.68 -15.90
C GLU A 144 -7.17 -22.35 -16.65
N VAL A 145 -6.15 -21.47 -16.59
CA VAL A 145 -6.20 -20.17 -17.29
C VAL A 145 -6.11 -20.33 -18.80
N GLN A 146 -5.28 -21.25 -19.30
CA GLN A 146 -5.21 -21.56 -20.72
C GLN A 146 -6.56 -22.08 -21.25
N LEU A 147 -7.23 -22.96 -20.48
CA LEU A 147 -8.56 -23.46 -20.81
C LEU A 147 -9.61 -22.34 -20.81
N LEU A 148 -9.55 -21.41 -19.85
CA LEU A 148 -10.47 -20.26 -19.79
C LEU A 148 -10.28 -19.30 -20.99
N LEU A 149 -9.02 -19.04 -21.38
CA LEU A 149 -8.72 -18.20 -22.55
C LEU A 149 -9.20 -18.85 -23.86
N TRP A 150 -9.01 -20.17 -24.04
CA TRP A 150 -9.56 -20.87 -25.19
C TRP A 150 -11.08 -20.89 -25.22
N ALA A 151 -11.77 -20.90 -24.06
CA ALA A 151 -13.23 -20.79 -24.00
C ALA A 151 -13.75 -19.44 -24.49
N ILE A 152 -13.00 -18.35 -24.21
CA ILE A 152 -13.31 -17.01 -24.72
C ILE A 152 -13.07 -16.96 -26.23
N ILE A 153 -11.90 -17.41 -26.70
CA ILE A 153 -11.55 -17.43 -28.14
C ILE A 153 -12.58 -18.23 -28.95
N SER A 154 -13.00 -19.39 -28.45
CA SER A 154 -14.02 -20.23 -29.09
C SER A 154 -15.46 -19.70 -28.97
N LYS A 155 -15.68 -18.55 -28.29
CA LYS A 155 -16.99 -17.89 -28.12
C LYS A 155 -18.00 -18.79 -27.38
N THR A 156 -17.53 -19.51 -26.37
CA THR A 156 -18.32 -20.43 -25.54
C THR A 156 -19.38 -19.70 -24.72
N ASP A 157 -20.58 -20.29 -24.56
CA ASP A 157 -21.59 -19.79 -23.64
C ASP A 157 -21.27 -20.21 -22.19
N PHE A 158 -20.87 -19.25 -21.38
CA PHE A 158 -20.51 -19.45 -19.98
C PHE A 158 -21.68 -19.86 -19.08
N GLN A 159 -22.94 -19.67 -19.52
CA GLN A 159 -24.09 -20.22 -18.79
C GLN A 159 -24.18 -21.74 -18.99
N LYS A 160 -23.94 -22.22 -20.21
CA LYS A 160 -24.01 -23.65 -20.60
C LYS A 160 -22.74 -24.44 -20.25
N MET A 161 -21.61 -23.77 -20.00
CA MET A 161 -20.37 -24.39 -19.53
C MET A 161 -20.57 -25.16 -18.22
N LYS A 162 -19.85 -26.27 -18.06
CA LYS A 162 -19.85 -27.13 -16.86
C LYS A 162 -18.43 -27.34 -16.31
N GLY A 163 -18.33 -27.88 -15.10
CA GLY A 163 -17.07 -28.26 -14.46
C GLY A 163 -16.22 -27.09 -13.96
N GLU A 164 -14.97 -27.40 -13.60
CA GLU A 164 -14.05 -26.52 -12.87
C GLU A 164 -13.69 -25.23 -13.63
N ILE A 165 -13.72 -25.26 -14.96
CA ILE A 165 -13.39 -24.10 -15.81
C ILE A 165 -14.41 -22.96 -15.58
N LYS A 166 -15.68 -23.30 -15.31
CA LYS A 166 -16.71 -22.32 -14.91
C LYS A 166 -16.48 -21.78 -13.50
N ALA A 167 -16.00 -22.61 -12.58
CA ALA A 167 -15.59 -22.15 -11.24
C ALA A 167 -14.35 -21.24 -11.32
N THR A 168 -13.42 -21.49 -12.24
CA THR A 168 -12.27 -20.61 -12.55
C THR A 168 -12.74 -19.27 -13.11
N ALA A 169 -13.68 -19.27 -14.05
CA ALA A 169 -14.28 -18.04 -14.56
C ALA A 169 -14.96 -17.24 -13.43
N LEU A 170 -15.71 -17.88 -12.54
CA LEU A 170 -16.36 -17.25 -11.39
C LEU A 170 -15.37 -16.74 -10.32
N ARG A 171 -14.18 -17.34 -10.19
CA ARG A 171 -13.09 -16.86 -9.33
C ARG A 171 -12.35 -15.64 -9.91
N LEU A 172 -12.29 -15.51 -11.24
CA LEU A 172 -11.46 -14.50 -11.93
C LEU A 172 -12.25 -13.32 -12.52
N LEU A 173 -13.55 -13.48 -12.78
CA LEU A 173 -14.35 -12.50 -13.52
C LEU A 173 -15.56 -12.01 -12.73
N THR A 174 -15.87 -10.72 -12.87
CA THR A 174 -17.09 -10.13 -12.31
C THR A 174 -18.35 -10.69 -12.99
N PRO A 175 -19.51 -10.71 -12.31
CA PRO A 175 -20.79 -11.09 -12.93
C PRO A 175 -21.12 -10.32 -14.22
N LYS A 176 -20.74 -9.03 -14.29
CA LYS A 176 -20.91 -8.17 -15.48
C LYS A 176 -20.06 -8.65 -16.67
N GLN A 177 -18.82 -9.07 -16.42
CA GLN A 177 -17.93 -9.63 -17.45
C GLN A 177 -18.43 -10.99 -17.94
N ILE A 178 -18.85 -11.88 -17.02
CA ILE A 178 -19.42 -13.19 -17.37
C ILE A 178 -20.69 -13.04 -18.22
N ALA A 179 -21.61 -12.15 -17.83
CA ALA A 179 -22.81 -11.86 -18.62
C ALA A 179 -22.48 -11.32 -20.03
N ARG A 180 -21.41 -10.52 -20.17
CA ARG A 180 -20.95 -10.00 -21.46
C ARG A 180 -20.39 -11.10 -22.36
N LEU A 181 -19.67 -12.08 -21.79
CA LEU A 181 -19.19 -13.26 -22.51
C LEU A 181 -20.35 -14.12 -23.03
N SER A 182 -21.33 -14.44 -22.19
CA SER A 182 -22.51 -15.21 -22.61
C SER A 182 -23.31 -14.51 -23.73
N LYS A 183 -23.48 -13.18 -23.67
CA LYS A 183 -24.17 -12.42 -24.73
C LYS A 183 -23.45 -12.51 -26.10
N GLY A 184 -22.11 -12.58 -26.07
CA GLY A 184 -21.26 -12.73 -27.25
C GLY A 184 -21.14 -14.15 -27.81
N SER A 185 -21.73 -15.16 -27.15
CA SER A 185 -21.52 -16.57 -27.48
C SER A 185 -22.11 -17.01 -28.83
N LEU A 186 -21.58 -18.12 -29.35
CA LEU A 186 -22.05 -18.82 -30.56
C LEU A 186 -22.68 -20.17 -30.22
N GLU A 187 -23.84 -20.44 -30.82
CA GLU A 187 -24.52 -21.73 -30.73
C GLU A 187 -23.81 -22.83 -31.54
N LYS A 188 -24.18 -24.09 -31.27
CA LYS A 188 -23.58 -25.27 -31.91
C LYS A 188 -23.89 -25.28 -33.41
N TYR A 189 -22.85 -25.35 -34.25
CA TYR A 189 -23.00 -25.59 -35.68
C TYR A 189 -22.65 -27.04 -36.02
N ALA A 190 -23.35 -27.61 -37.01
CA ALA A 190 -22.96 -28.89 -37.57
C ALA A 190 -21.68 -28.74 -38.39
N SER A 191 -20.75 -29.70 -38.29
CA SER A 191 -19.48 -29.68 -39.04
C SER A 191 -19.68 -29.57 -40.56
N GLY A 192 -20.75 -30.17 -41.08
CA GLY A 192 -21.17 -30.06 -42.49
C GLY A 192 -21.58 -28.65 -42.93
N GLU A 193 -21.96 -27.75 -42.03
CA GLU A 193 -22.27 -26.34 -42.34
C GLU A 193 -21.00 -25.50 -42.41
N ILE A 194 -20.08 -25.68 -41.46
CA ILE A 194 -18.74 -25.05 -41.47
C ILE A 194 -17.98 -25.43 -42.75
N TYR A 195 -18.06 -26.70 -43.16
CA TYR A 195 -17.47 -27.17 -44.42
C TYR A 195 -18.06 -26.48 -45.66
N LYS A 196 -19.39 -26.25 -45.71
CA LYS A 196 -20.05 -25.52 -46.81
C LYS A 196 -19.59 -24.06 -46.90
N LEU A 197 -19.43 -23.40 -45.75
CA LEU A 197 -19.00 -22.00 -45.64
C LEU A 197 -17.58 -21.73 -46.18
N VAL A 198 -16.63 -22.63 -45.90
CA VAL A 198 -15.17 -22.34 -46.08
C VAL A 198 -14.47 -23.34 -47.00
N LYS A 199 -15.22 -23.97 -47.93
CA LYS A 199 -14.79 -25.09 -48.79
C LYS A 199 -13.44 -24.94 -49.51
N LYS A 200 -12.99 -23.71 -49.82
CA LYS A 200 -11.73 -23.42 -50.53
C LYS A 200 -10.54 -23.00 -49.64
N ASN A 201 -10.74 -22.64 -48.38
CA ASN A 201 -9.67 -22.17 -47.50
C ASN A 201 -9.50 -23.13 -46.30
N LYS A 202 -8.65 -24.16 -46.49
CA LYS A 202 -8.36 -25.20 -45.49
C LYS A 202 -7.99 -24.59 -44.13
N THR A 203 -7.18 -23.54 -44.14
CA THR A 203 -6.66 -22.85 -42.95
C THR A 203 -7.77 -22.24 -42.09
N VAL A 204 -8.63 -21.41 -42.67
CA VAL A 204 -9.74 -20.78 -41.94
C VAL A 204 -10.74 -21.84 -41.47
N ARG A 205 -10.92 -22.91 -42.26
CA ARG A 205 -11.74 -24.06 -41.86
C ARG A 205 -11.20 -24.74 -40.60
N TYR A 206 -9.90 -25.01 -40.49
CA TYR A 206 -9.31 -25.64 -39.31
C TYR A 206 -9.50 -24.81 -38.02
N VAL A 207 -9.37 -23.49 -38.08
CA VAL A 207 -9.62 -22.59 -36.93
C VAL A 207 -11.08 -22.69 -36.46
N LEU A 208 -12.04 -22.58 -37.40
CA LEU A 208 -13.46 -22.66 -37.06
C LEU A 208 -13.90 -24.07 -36.62
N GLU A 209 -13.32 -25.12 -37.17
CA GLU A 209 -13.51 -26.52 -36.74
C GLU A 209 -12.98 -26.69 -35.30
N ALA A 210 -11.79 -26.19 -34.97
CA ALA A 210 -11.21 -26.24 -33.62
C ALA A 210 -12.07 -25.46 -32.61
N GLU A 211 -12.46 -24.22 -32.91
CA GLU A 211 -13.33 -23.41 -32.04
C GLU A 211 -14.72 -24.04 -31.81
N ASN A 212 -15.29 -24.69 -32.83
CA ASN A 212 -16.58 -25.39 -32.69
C ASN A 212 -16.46 -26.67 -31.84
N ASN A 213 -15.34 -27.39 -31.97
CA ASN A 213 -15.08 -28.61 -31.22
C ASN A 213 -14.74 -28.31 -29.74
N LEU A 214 -13.92 -27.30 -29.47
CA LEU A 214 -13.65 -26.81 -28.11
C LEU A 214 -14.95 -26.44 -27.38
N ARG A 215 -15.86 -25.73 -28.05
CA ARG A 215 -17.21 -25.42 -27.51
C ARG A 215 -17.99 -26.67 -27.09
N GLN A 216 -17.83 -27.81 -27.77
CA GLN A 216 -18.51 -29.05 -27.35
C GLN A 216 -17.94 -29.58 -26.02
N LEU A 217 -16.61 -29.62 -25.88
CA LEU A 217 -15.96 -30.12 -24.67
C LEU A 217 -16.37 -29.29 -23.42
N TYR A 218 -16.42 -27.95 -23.53
CA TYR A 218 -16.85 -27.08 -22.43
C TYR A 218 -18.31 -27.31 -21.98
N TYR A 219 -19.18 -27.81 -22.85
CA TYR A 219 -20.58 -28.14 -22.52
C TYR A 219 -20.73 -29.57 -21.97
N GLN A 220 -19.78 -30.46 -22.24
CA GLN A 220 -19.70 -31.81 -21.66
C GLN A 220 -19.12 -31.74 -20.23
N GLY A 221 -18.01 -31.02 -20.04
CA GLY A 221 -17.47 -30.67 -18.72
C GLY A 221 -16.67 -31.76 -18.01
N ILE A 222 -16.25 -32.83 -18.71
CA ILE A 222 -15.52 -33.99 -18.15
C ILE A 222 -14.18 -34.28 -18.87
N SER A 223 -13.77 -33.41 -19.80
CA SER A 223 -12.58 -33.63 -20.64
C SER A 223 -11.26 -33.26 -19.97
N SER A 224 -10.19 -34.00 -20.28
CA SER A 224 -8.84 -33.72 -19.79
C SER A 224 -8.22 -32.52 -20.50
N TYR A 225 -7.18 -31.92 -19.90
CA TYR A 225 -6.47 -30.78 -20.49
C TYR A 225 -5.90 -31.10 -21.87
N GLU A 226 -5.37 -32.31 -22.03
CA GLU A 226 -4.75 -32.85 -23.23
C GLU A 226 -5.76 -33.01 -24.38
N GLU A 227 -7.04 -33.28 -24.08
CA GLU A 227 -8.12 -33.30 -25.08
C GLU A 227 -8.41 -31.91 -25.63
N TYR A 228 -8.45 -30.87 -24.77
CA TYR A 228 -8.57 -29.49 -25.23
C TYR A 228 -7.33 -29.05 -26.02
N GLU A 229 -6.14 -29.38 -25.54
CA GLU A 229 -4.87 -29.04 -26.19
C GLU A 229 -4.76 -29.69 -27.58
N LYS A 230 -5.13 -30.96 -27.74
CA LYS A 230 -5.14 -31.67 -29.02
C LYS A 230 -6.09 -31.07 -30.08
N ILE A 231 -7.11 -30.32 -29.66
CA ILE A 231 -8.03 -29.60 -30.56
C ILE A 231 -7.53 -28.17 -30.80
N ALA A 232 -7.04 -27.49 -29.76
CA ALA A 232 -6.55 -26.12 -29.86
C ALA A 232 -5.22 -26.01 -30.62
N MET A 233 -4.39 -27.05 -30.56
CA MET A 233 -3.04 -27.08 -31.12
C MET A 233 -2.97 -28.00 -32.33
N ARG A 234 -2.53 -27.44 -33.46
CA ARG A 234 -2.35 -28.21 -34.69
C ARG A 234 -0.99 -28.89 -34.69
N ALA A 235 -0.98 -30.22 -34.81
CA ALA A 235 0.23 -31.01 -34.98
C ALA A 235 1.00 -30.64 -36.26
N GLY A 236 2.34 -30.69 -36.19
CA GLY A 236 3.26 -30.35 -37.28
C GLY A 236 3.98 -29.01 -37.07
N ILE A 237 4.93 -28.72 -37.96
CA ILE A 237 5.79 -27.53 -37.91
C ILE A 237 5.05 -26.29 -38.44
N GLU A 238 5.20 -25.16 -37.74
CA GLU A 238 4.69 -23.86 -38.19
C GLU A 238 5.37 -23.43 -39.52
N PRO A 239 4.63 -23.15 -40.60
CA PRO A 239 5.23 -22.75 -41.87
C PRO A 239 6.03 -21.44 -41.73
N VAL A 240 7.32 -21.49 -42.10
CA VAL A 240 8.27 -20.36 -42.03
C VAL A 240 7.93 -19.30 -43.08
N THR A 241 8.02 -18.03 -42.70
CA THR A 241 7.81 -16.88 -43.59
C THR A 241 9.09 -16.04 -43.76
N ASN A 242 9.69 -16.11 -44.95
CA ASN A 242 11.05 -15.60 -45.22
C ASN A 242 11.22 -14.05 -45.19
N GLU A 243 10.17 -13.27 -44.98
CA GLU A 243 10.26 -11.79 -44.94
C GLU A 243 10.62 -11.21 -43.55
N TYR A 244 10.44 -11.99 -42.48
CA TYR A 244 10.51 -11.48 -41.10
C TYR A 244 11.33 -12.38 -40.18
N ASN A 245 12.65 -12.12 -40.15
CA ASN A 245 13.62 -12.87 -39.37
C ASN A 245 13.29 -12.95 -37.86
N MET A 246 13.74 -14.05 -37.23
CA MET A 246 13.70 -14.24 -35.77
C MET A 246 14.37 -13.08 -35.02
N GLY A 247 13.94 -12.85 -33.77
CA GLY A 247 14.68 -11.98 -32.84
C GLY A 247 14.80 -10.52 -33.26
N ARG A 248 14.02 -10.05 -34.24
CA ARG A 248 14.00 -8.64 -34.62
C ARG A 248 13.33 -7.79 -33.54
N TRP A 249 14.02 -6.73 -33.14
CA TRP A 249 13.51 -5.70 -32.23
C TRP A 249 12.42 -4.86 -32.88
N THR A 250 11.32 -4.62 -32.17
CA THR A 250 10.25 -3.68 -32.56
C THR A 250 10.12 -2.54 -31.56
N LYS A 251 9.76 -1.35 -32.03
CA LYS A 251 9.53 -0.21 -31.12
C LYS A 251 8.26 -0.39 -30.30
N HIS A 252 8.38 -0.26 -28.99
CA HIS A 252 7.28 -0.18 -28.04
C HIS A 252 6.75 1.28 -27.96
N PRO A 253 5.44 1.52 -27.77
CA PRO A 253 4.87 2.88 -27.65
C PRO A 253 5.57 3.77 -26.62
N ASN A 254 6.05 3.18 -25.52
CA ASN A 254 6.75 3.90 -24.44
C ASN A 254 8.22 4.26 -24.78
N GLY A 255 8.64 4.19 -26.05
CA GLY A 255 9.92 4.74 -26.53
C GLY A 255 11.10 3.78 -26.60
N PHE A 256 11.02 2.61 -25.95
CA PHE A 256 12.03 1.55 -25.99
C PHE A 256 11.79 0.53 -27.10
N PHE A 257 12.71 -0.42 -27.27
CA PHE A 257 12.60 -1.54 -28.20
C PHE A 257 12.39 -2.86 -27.46
N ILE A 258 11.63 -3.78 -28.05
CA ILE A 258 11.27 -5.08 -27.46
C ILE A 258 11.30 -6.19 -28.52
N ARG A 259 11.78 -7.38 -28.13
CA ARG A 259 11.69 -8.62 -28.91
C ARG A 259 11.27 -9.81 -28.05
N TYR A 260 10.61 -10.80 -28.67
CA TYR A 260 10.15 -12.02 -28.02
C TYR A 260 10.82 -13.25 -28.62
N LYS A 261 11.28 -14.17 -27.77
CA LYS A 261 11.75 -15.51 -28.14
C LYS A 261 10.86 -16.53 -27.42
N LEU A 262 10.17 -17.40 -28.15
CA LEU A 262 9.28 -18.41 -27.58
C LEU A 262 10.04 -19.72 -27.36
N LYS A 263 9.95 -20.32 -26.17
CA LYS A 263 10.34 -21.74 -25.98
C LYS A 263 9.14 -22.66 -26.25
N SER A 264 7.96 -22.21 -25.84
CA SER A 264 6.66 -22.81 -26.16
C SER A 264 5.60 -21.71 -26.11
N TYR A 265 4.33 -22.07 -26.23
CA TYR A 265 3.25 -21.12 -25.94
C TYR A 265 3.06 -20.85 -24.43
N ARG A 266 3.59 -21.74 -23.57
CA ARG A 266 3.53 -21.65 -22.11
C ARG A 266 4.66 -20.80 -21.52
N GLU A 267 5.74 -20.57 -22.29
CA GLU A 267 6.93 -19.81 -21.88
C GLU A 267 7.44 -18.86 -22.97
N THR A 268 7.53 -17.57 -22.64
CA THR A 268 8.08 -16.52 -23.49
C THR A 268 9.26 -15.83 -22.80
N ILE A 269 10.42 -15.82 -23.47
CA ILE A 269 11.51 -14.91 -23.14
C ILE A 269 11.20 -13.54 -23.76
N THR A 270 11.18 -12.50 -22.94
CA THR A 270 11.02 -11.11 -23.37
C THR A 270 12.34 -10.37 -23.17
N GLN A 271 12.87 -9.76 -24.23
CA GLN A 271 14.05 -8.91 -24.17
C GLN A 271 13.68 -7.46 -24.51
N ILE A 272 14.18 -6.50 -23.73
CA ILE A 272 13.90 -5.06 -23.86
C ILE A 272 15.22 -4.28 -23.91
N TYR A 273 15.30 -3.30 -24.80
CA TYR A 273 16.38 -2.32 -24.88
C TYR A 273 15.80 -0.92 -24.76
N VAL A 274 16.19 -0.18 -23.72
CA VAL A 274 15.83 1.22 -23.51
C VAL A 274 16.99 2.11 -24.00
N PRO A 275 16.80 2.89 -25.07
CA PRO A 275 17.81 3.83 -25.58
C PRO A 275 18.22 4.93 -24.59
N GLU A 276 19.47 5.38 -24.68
CA GLU A 276 20.03 6.45 -23.82
C GLU A 276 19.47 7.84 -24.12
N ASP A 277 19.00 8.08 -25.35
CA ASP A 277 18.41 9.33 -25.81
C ASP A 277 16.96 9.56 -25.35
N ASN A 278 16.35 8.61 -24.60
CA ASN A 278 15.05 8.78 -23.93
C ASN A 278 15.12 9.64 -22.64
N ILE A 279 16.04 10.62 -22.59
CA ILE A 279 16.17 11.59 -21.51
C ILE A 279 15.31 12.81 -21.86
N GLU A 280 14.09 12.89 -21.33
CA GLU A 280 13.22 14.05 -21.54
C GLU A 280 13.67 15.24 -20.68
N ALA A 281 14.19 16.28 -21.33
CA ALA A 281 14.54 17.53 -20.68
C ALA A 281 13.28 18.31 -20.25
N TYR A 282 13.03 18.35 -18.94
CA TYR A 282 11.90 19.07 -18.36
C TYR A 282 12.07 20.60 -18.53
N GLN A 283 11.04 21.27 -19.08
CA GLN A 283 11.04 22.74 -19.20
C GLN A 283 10.71 23.38 -17.84
N PRO A 284 11.50 24.38 -17.37
CA PRO A 284 11.30 24.96 -16.04
C PRO A 284 10.02 25.79 -15.96
N ILE A 285 9.17 25.49 -14.98
CA ILE A 285 8.01 26.32 -14.62
C ILE A 285 8.53 27.65 -14.07
N LYS A 286 8.21 28.76 -14.76
CA LYS A 286 8.52 30.12 -14.27
C LYS A 286 7.58 30.51 -13.13
N GLY A 287 7.93 30.13 -11.91
CA GLY A 287 7.34 30.64 -10.65
C GLY A 287 8.40 31.33 -9.80
N LYS A 288 8.10 32.52 -9.27
CA LYS A 288 9.06 33.29 -8.45
C LYS A 288 9.19 32.69 -7.04
N GLY A 289 10.29 31.97 -6.80
CA GLY A 289 10.72 31.50 -5.47
C GLY A 289 12.25 31.60 -5.33
N PRO A 290 12.79 31.73 -4.10
CA PRO A 290 14.17 32.20 -3.87
C PRO A 290 15.29 31.16 -4.12
N PHE A 291 15.00 30.00 -4.74
CA PHE A 291 15.99 28.98 -5.07
C PHE A 291 15.89 28.55 -6.54
N THR A 292 16.67 29.18 -7.41
CA THR A 292 16.83 28.80 -8.82
C THR A 292 18.30 28.81 -9.24
N SER A 293 19.02 27.72 -8.95
CA SER A 293 20.32 27.41 -9.58
C SER A 293 20.63 25.91 -9.49
N GLY A 294 20.35 25.17 -10.55
CA GLY A 294 20.64 23.74 -10.64
C GLY A 294 19.93 23.09 -11.82
N ASN A 295 20.63 22.91 -12.94
CA ASN A 295 20.12 22.17 -14.09
C ASN A 295 20.14 20.67 -13.78
N PHE A 296 19.02 20.14 -13.30
CA PHE A 296 18.81 18.69 -13.14
C PHE A 296 18.16 18.12 -14.39
N THR A 297 18.87 17.28 -15.12
CA THR A 297 18.27 16.44 -16.16
C THR A 297 17.73 15.17 -15.50
N LEU A 298 16.40 15.03 -15.41
CA LEU A 298 15.80 13.75 -15.01
C LEU A 298 16.03 12.71 -16.11
N VAL A 299 16.67 11.60 -15.78
CA VAL A 299 16.66 10.41 -16.63
C VAL A 299 15.30 9.73 -16.44
N THR A 300 14.36 10.04 -17.33
CA THR A 300 13.00 9.48 -17.33
C THR A 300 13.03 8.01 -17.75
N GLY A 301 12.92 7.11 -16.77
CA GLY A 301 12.67 5.70 -17.08
C GLY A 301 11.30 5.48 -17.71
N LYS A 302 11.14 4.35 -18.40
CA LYS A 302 9.93 3.94 -19.11
C LYS A 302 9.41 2.64 -18.50
N TYR A 303 8.09 2.50 -18.43
CA TYR A 303 7.47 1.29 -17.87
C TYR A 303 7.16 0.24 -18.94
N TYR A 304 7.40 -1.03 -18.63
CA TYR A 304 6.96 -2.19 -19.42
C TYR A 304 6.01 -3.09 -18.62
N LYS A 305 4.90 -3.47 -19.24
CA LYS A 305 3.84 -4.28 -18.63
C LYS A 305 3.43 -5.40 -19.57
N SER A 306 3.62 -6.65 -19.17
CA SER A 306 3.35 -7.78 -20.08
C SER A 306 1.86 -7.95 -20.37
N ARG A 307 0.98 -7.73 -19.38
CA ARG A 307 -0.45 -8.11 -19.46
C ARG A 307 -1.31 -7.35 -20.48
N ASN A 308 -0.75 -6.33 -21.13
CA ASN A 308 -1.35 -5.60 -22.25
C ASN A 308 -0.63 -5.83 -23.60
N SER A 309 0.37 -6.71 -23.63
CA SER A 309 1.26 -6.97 -24.76
C SER A 309 0.97 -8.33 -25.40
N ILE A 310 0.97 -8.40 -26.73
CA ILE A 310 0.85 -9.66 -27.46
C ILE A 310 2.05 -9.83 -28.39
N ALA A 311 2.78 -10.94 -28.18
CA ALA A 311 3.74 -11.48 -29.13
C ALA A 311 2.98 -12.03 -30.36
N THR A 312 3.05 -11.27 -31.45
CA THR A 312 2.21 -11.46 -32.63
C THR A 312 3.03 -11.94 -33.84
N PRO A 313 2.66 -13.04 -34.50
CA PRO A 313 3.36 -13.53 -35.68
C PRO A 313 2.92 -12.84 -36.99
N PRO A 314 3.79 -12.72 -38.00
CA PRO A 314 3.41 -12.34 -39.37
C PRO A 314 2.46 -13.35 -40.02
N ASN A 315 2.71 -14.63 -39.79
CA ASN A 315 1.87 -15.72 -40.26
C ASN A 315 0.55 -15.76 -39.44
N PRO A 316 -0.63 -15.52 -40.03
CA PRO A 316 -1.89 -15.56 -39.29
C PRO A 316 -2.28 -16.96 -38.78
N ASN A 317 -1.54 -18.00 -39.18
CA ASN A 317 -1.80 -19.41 -38.84
C ASN A 317 -0.91 -19.90 -37.69
N ALA A 318 -0.10 -18.99 -37.17
CA ALA A 318 0.76 -19.14 -36.01
C ALA A 318 0.10 -18.54 -34.76
N GLN A 319 0.66 -18.88 -33.61
CA GLN A 319 0.09 -18.46 -32.33
C GLN A 319 0.42 -17.03 -31.96
N ARG A 320 -0.64 -16.29 -31.59
CA ARG A 320 -0.55 -15.07 -30.80
C ARG A 320 -0.40 -15.46 -29.33
N ILE A 321 0.62 -14.91 -28.68
CA ILE A 321 0.95 -15.23 -27.29
C ILE A 321 0.79 -13.97 -26.43
N ILE A 322 0.07 -14.09 -25.31
CA ILE A 322 0.02 -13.06 -24.25
C ILE A 322 0.90 -13.53 -23.08
N GLN A 323 1.69 -12.62 -22.49
CA GLN A 323 2.57 -12.96 -21.37
C GLN A 323 2.03 -12.44 -20.04
N THR A 324 2.43 -13.09 -18.95
CA THR A 324 2.30 -12.61 -17.57
C THR A 324 3.60 -11.97 -17.12
N ASP A 325 3.59 -11.25 -15.99
CA ASP A 325 4.82 -10.78 -15.36
C ASP A 325 5.40 -11.85 -14.39
N ILE A 326 4.86 -13.09 -14.36
CA ILE A 326 5.28 -14.22 -13.50
C ILE A 326 6.38 -15.03 -14.16
N GLU A 327 7.44 -15.37 -13.43
CA GLU A 327 8.54 -16.20 -13.92
C GLU A 327 8.16 -17.68 -14.07
N VAL A 328 8.75 -18.37 -15.04
CA VAL A 328 8.49 -19.81 -15.26
C VAL A 328 8.97 -20.67 -14.08
N ASN A 329 10.19 -20.40 -13.60
CA ASN A 329 10.86 -21.17 -12.53
C ASN A 329 10.72 -20.52 -11.13
N GLY A 330 9.82 -19.55 -10.97
CA GLY A 330 9.69 -18.76 -9.74
C GLY A 330 8.25 -18.40 -9.39
N GLY A 331 8.10 -17.67 -8.28
CA GLY A 331 6.86 -16.96 -7.96
C GLY A 331 6.61 -15.78 -8.90
N GLY A 332 5.53 -15.04 -8.65
CA GLY A 332 5.26 -13.78 -9.35
C GLY A 332 6.38 -12.74 -9.19
N PRO A 333 6.35 -11.63 -9.96
CA PRO A 333 7.39 -10.63 -9.91
C PRO A 333 7.47 -10.09 -8.48
N SER A 334 8.66 -10.19 -7.89
CA SER A 334 8.84 -9.89 -6.46
C SER A 334 8.80 -8.39 -6.23
N GLY A 335 7.60 -7.87 -5.93
CA GLY A 335 7.37 -6.45 -5.65
C GLY A 335 8.11 -5.97 -4.41
N GLY A 336 9.37 -5.57 -4.58
CA GLY A 336 10.17 -4.85 -3.58
C GLY A 336 10.42 -5.58 -2.25
N SER A 337 10.22 -6.91 -2.17
CA SER A 337 10.38 -7.67 -0.93
C SER A 337 11.14 -8.99 -1.13
N GLY A 338 12.46 -8.92 -1.32
CA GLY A 338 13.33 -10.09 -1.33
C GLY A 338 13.61 -10.60 0.09
N SER A 339 12.92 -11.64 0.55
CA SER A 339 13.28 -12.40 1.76
C SER A 339 13.35 -13.88 1.38
N GLN A 340 14.52 -14.34 0.96
CA GLN A 340 14.72 -15.78 0.77
C GLN A 340 14.81 -16.44 2.14
N GLY A 341 13.88 -17.36 2.42
CA GLY A 341 13.88 -18.23 3.58
C GLY A 341 13.67 -19.66 3.11
N SER A 342 14.73 -20.47 3.19
CA SER A 342 14.67 -21.90 2.90
C SER A 342 13.85 -22.64 3.97
N GLY A 343 12.80 -23.35 3.55
CA GLY A 343 12.02 -24.22 4.40
C GLY A 343 11.41 -25.34 3.56
N GLY A 344 11.88 -26.58 3.76
CA GLY A 344 11.43 -27.73 2.99
C GLY A 344 10.03 -28.19 3.41
N GLY A 345 9.16 -28.41 2.42
CA GLY A 345 7.87 -29.08 2.58
C GLY A 345 7.51 -29.78 1.28
N GLN A 346 7.23 -31.08 1.34
CA GLN A 346 6.93 -31.89 0.15
C GLN A 346 5.58 -31.48 -0.46
N GLY A 347 5.59 -31.10 -1.73
CA GLY A 347 4.39 -30.91 -2.56
C GLY A 347 4.72 -31.39 -3.98
N GLY A 348 3.87 -32.23 -4.56
CA GLY A 348 4.18 -32.98 -5.79
C GLY A 348 4.49 -32.08 -6.99
N GLY A 349 5.60 -32.37 -7.67
CA GLY A 349 5.97 -31.69 -8.91
C GLY A 349 5.25 -32.27 -10.13
N ASP A 350 4.65 -31.39 -10.93
CA ASP A 350 4.18 -31.71 -12.29
C ASP A 350 5.43 -31.97 -13.16
N GLN A 351 5.84 -33.24 -13.31
CA GLN A 351 6.96 -33.61 -14.19
C GLN A 351 6.60 -33.33 -15.65
N GLY A 352 7.55 -32.75 -16.39
CA GLY A 352 7.35 -32.41 -17.80
C GLY A 352 7.23 -33.67 -18.67
N GLY A 353 6.06 -33.87 -19.28
CA GLY A 353 5.95 -34.71 -20.46
C GLY A 353 6.72 -34.06 -21.61
N GLY A 354 7.78 -34.72 -22.09
CA GLY A 354 8.65 -34.17 -23.12
C GLY A 354 8.01 -34.19 -24.51
N ASP A 355 8.17 -33.11 -25.26
CA ASP A 355 7.91 -33.07 -26.70
C ASP A 355 8.95 -33.94 -27.44
N GLN A 356 8.66 -35.23 -27.60
CA GLN A 356 9.33 -36.08 -28.57
C GLN A 356 8.37 -36.40 -29.73
N GLY A 357 8.78 -36.03 -30.94
CA GLY A 357 8.02 -36.32 -32.15
C GLY A 357 8.03 -37.82 -32.47
N GLY A 358 6.86 -38.45 -32.44
CA GLY A 358 6.69 -39.81 -32.95
C GLY A 358 6.72 -39.83 -34.49
N GLY A 359 7.67 -40.58 -35.06
CA GLY A 359 7.72 -40.89 -36.49
C GLY A 359 6.82 -42.06 -36.89
N ASP A 360 6.59 -42.23 -38.19
CA ASP A 360 5.72 -43.26 -38.77
C ASP A 360 6.25 -44.69 -38.60
N GLN A 361 5.35 -45.62 -38.23
CA GLN A 361 5.21 -47.05 -38.58
C GLN A 361 4.23 -47.70 -37.56
N GLY A 362 3.35 -48.65 -37.86
CA GLY A 362 2.98 -49.29 -39.13
C GLY A 362 2.37 -50.68 -38.92
N GLY A 363 1.05 -50.85 -39.12
CA GLY A 363 0.36 -52.15 -39.20
C GLY A 363 -0.14 -52.78 -37.88
N GLY A 364 -1.16 -53.66 -37.96
CA GLY A 364 -1.54 -54.57 -36.86
C GLY A 364 -3.05 -54.72 -36.58
N ASP A 365 -3.67 -55.65 -37.29
CA ASP A 365 -5.10 -56.03 -37.29
C ASP A 365 -5.65 -56.73 -36.02
N GLN A 366 -7.00 -56.83 -35.95
CA GLN A 366 -7.85 -57.86 -35.27
C GLN A 366 -8.11 -57.88 -33.74
N GLY A 367 -9.42 -57.98 -33.38
CA GLY A 367 -9.94 -59.19 -32.70
C GLY A 367 -10.79 -59.07 -31.41
N GLY A 368 -12.14 -59.23 -31.53
CA GLY A 368 -13.07 -59.68 -30.46
C GLY A 368 -13.36 -58.72 -29.27
N GLY A 369 -14.45 -58.87 -28.49
CA GLY A 369 -15.61 -59.77 -28.59
C GLY A 369 -16.58 -59.63 -27.38
N ASP A 370 -17.88 -59.70 -27.66
CA ASP A 370 -19.07 -60.05 -26.83
C ASP A 370 -19.29 -59.66 -25.33
N GLN A 371 -20.48 -59.07 -25.12
CA GLN A 371 -21.59 -59.40 -24.18
C GLN A 371 -21.42 -59.52 -22.63
N GLY A 372 -22.47 -59.06 -21.92
CA GLY A 372 -22.94 -59.71 -20.68
C GLY A 372 -23.75 -58.84 -19.69
N GLY A 373 -25.08 -59.07 -19.58
CA GLY A 373 -25.97 -58.77 -18.43
C GLY A 373 -26.11 -57.32 -17.92
N GLY A 374 -27.26 -56.79 -17.49
CA GLY A 374 -28.59 -57.38 -17.27
C GLY A 374 -28.96 -57.43 -15.78
N ASP A 375 -29.89 -56.57 -15.32
CA ASP A 375 -30.98 -56.95 -14.41
C ASP A 375 -32.02 -55.82 -14.20
N GLN A 376 -33.22 -56.21 -13.74
CA GLN A 376 -34.46 -55.41 -13.65
C GLN A 376 -34.92 -55.19 -12.18
N GLY A 377 -35.91 -54.31 -11.94
CA GLY A 377 -36.88 -54.52 -10.84
C GLY A 377 -37.61 -53.30 -10.23
N GLY A 378 -38.95 -53.25 -10.37
CA GLY A 378 -39.92 -52.48 -9.55
C GLY A 378 -40.02 -50.95 -9.82
N GLY A 379 -41.18 -50.27 -9.83
CA GLY A 379 -42.53 -50.56 -9.28
C GLY A 379 -42.64 -50.05 -7.83
N ASP A 380 -43.60 -49.20 -7.40
CA ASP A 380 -44.89 -48.78 -7.96
C ASP A 380 -45.36 -47.35 -7.51
N GLN A 381 -46.51 -46.97 -8.07
CA GLN A 381 -47.47 -45.87 -7.83
C GLN A 381 -47.92 -45.68 -6.35
N GLY A 382 -48.67 -44.64 -5.90
CA GLY A 382 -49.37 -43.50 -6.55
C GLY A 382 -50.25 -42.68 -5.55
N GLY A 383 -51.16 -41.82 -6.04
CA GLY A 383 -52.12 -40.97 -5.25
C GLY A 383 -51.64 -39.51 -5.04
N GLY A 384 -52.43 -38.42 -5.13
CA GLY A 384 -53.88 -38.17 -4.90
C GLY A 384 -54.04 -37.47 -3.53
N ASP A 385 -54.61 -36.27 -3.31
CA ASP A 385 -55.80 -35.61 -3.90
C ASP A 385 -55.80 -34.05 -3.79
N GLN A 386 -56.91 -33.41 -4.22
CA GLN A 386 -57.17 -31.95 -4.23
C GLN A 386 -58.10 -31.46 -3.07
N GLY A 387 -58.22 -30.12 -2.87
CA GLY A 387 -59.55 -29.48 -2.63
C GLY A 387 -59.69 -28.32 -1.62
N GLY A 388 -60.35 -27.22 -2.05
CA GLY A 388 -60.90 -26.10 -1.21
C GLY A 388 -59.95 -24.89 -0.98
N GLY A 389 -60.35 -23.61 -0.86
CA GLY A 389 -61.67 -22.93 -0.87
C GLY A 389 -61.89 -22.07 0.40
N ASN A 390 -62.43 -20.84 0.41
CA ASN A 390 -63.01 -19.96 -0.62
C ASN A 390 -62.85 -18.45 -0.25
N GLN A 391 -63.49 -17.58 -1.07
CA GLN A 391 -63.87 -16.15 -0.91
C GLN A 391 -64.51 -15.75 0.47
N GLU A 392 -64.81 -14.49 0.86
CA GLU A 392 -65.14 -13.25 0.09
C GLU A 392 -65.15 -11.94 0.93
N GLY A 393 -65.17 -10.76 0.27
CA GLY A 393 -65.64 -9.43 0.78
C GLY A 393 -64.67 -8.62 1.67
N GLY A 394 -64.57 -7.27 1.63
CA GLY A 394 -65.28 -6.16 0.95
C GLY A 394 -65.30 -4.93 1.91
N ASP A 395 -65.52 -3.66 1.56
CA ASP A 395 -65.52 -2.87 0.31
C ASP A 395 -65.51 -1.36 0.72
N GLN A 396 -65.16 -0.42 -0.20
CA GLN A 396 -65.36 1.07 -0.12
C GLN A 396 -64.57 1.88 0.94
N GLY A 397 -64.24 3.17 0.75
CA GLY A 397 -64.38 4.05 -0.41
C GLY A 397 -64.14 5.55 -0.07
N GLY A 398 -63.76 6.37 -1.06
CA GLY A 398 -63.61 7.85 -0.96
C GLY A 398 -62.15 8.35 -0.88
N GLY A 399 -61.63 9.18 -1.79
CA GLY A 399 -62.17 9.74 -3.03
C GLY A 399 -62.29 11.26 -3.02
N ASP A 400 -61.31 11.95 -3.63
CA ASP A 400 -61.30 13.35 -4.11
C ASP A 400 -59.84 13.64 -4.58
N GLN A 401 -59.51 14.25 -5.73
CA GLN A 401 -60.30 14.94 -6.76
C GLN A 401 -59.74 14.64 -8.17
N GLU A 402 -60.56 14.87 -9.21
CA GLU A 402 -60.28 15.68 -10.42
C GLU A 402 -60.98 15.12 -11.67
N GLY A 403 -61.78 15.97 -12.32
CA GLY A 403 -62.34 15.73 -13.65
C GLY A 403 -62.08 16.94 -14.55
N GLY A 404 -61.60 16.72 -15.78
CA GLY A 404 -61.24 17.81 -16.70
C GLY A 404 -60.49 17.38 -17.96
N GLN A 405 -61.10 16.52 -18.77
CA GLN A 405 -60.59 15.91 -20.00
C GLN A 405 -59.81 16.82 -20.99
N GLY A 406 -58.84 16.23 -21.72
CA GLY A 406 -58.64 16.56 -23.15
C GLY A 406 -57.25 16.30 -23.75
N GLY A 407 -57.11 15.31 -24.66
CA GLY A 407 -56.05 15.34 -25.70
C GLY A 407 -55.04 14.18 -25.76
N SER A 408 -55.47 13.06 -26.35
CA SER A 408 -54.69 11.92 -26.92
C SER A 408 -53.18 12.08 -27.23
N GLY A 409 -52.35 11.09 -26.87
CA GLY A 409 -51.00 10.91 -27.42
C GLY A 409 -50.21 9.71 -26.84
N GLY A 410 -50.16 8.58 -27.57
CA GLY A 410 -49.68 7.28 -27.10
C GLY A 410 -48.28 7.19 -26.45
N SER A 411 -48.28 6.48 -25.32
CA SER A 411 -47.21 5.92 -24.49
C SER A 411 -45.87 5.52 -25.15
N GLY A 412 -44.77 5.86 -24.49
CA GLY A 412 -43.42 5.41 -24.84
C GLY A 412 -42.34 5.88 -23.85
N GLY A 413 -42.55 5.67 -22.55
CA GLY A 413 -41.72 6.25 -21.48
C GLY A 413 -40.25 5.83 -21.51
N GLY A 414 -39.39 6.70 -22.03
CA GLY A 414 -37.95 6.62 -21.82
C GLY A 414 -37.62 7.04 -20.39
N VAL A 415 -37.21 6.09 -19.55
CA VAL A 415 -36.57 6.38 -18.27
C VAL A 415 -35.24 7.10 -18.58
N PRO A 416 -34.97 8.31 -18.03
CA PRO A 416 -33.66 8.92 -18.16
C PRO A 416 -32.63 8.04 -17.46
N ASN A 417 -31.57 7.65 -18.18
CA ASN A 417 -30.41 6.99 -17.58
C ASN A 417 -29.66 8.00 -16.69
N GLY A 418 -30.13 8.19 -15.47
CA GLY A 418 -29.38 8.83 -14.40
C GLY A 418 -28.36 7.85 -13.84
N ALA A 419 -27.12 7.90 -14.35
CA ALA A 419 -26.00 7.49 -13.53
C ALA A 419 -25.98 8.45 -12.32
N GLN A 420 -26.03 7.92 -11.10
CA GLN A 420 -25.69 8.73 -9.95
C GLN A 420 -24.17 8.90 -9.95
N ASP A 421 -23.71 10.08 -10.39
CA ASP A 421 -22.37 10.55 -10.05
C ASP A 421 -22.25 10.57 -8.53
N THR A 422 -21.36 9.73 -7.99
CA THR A 422 -21.09 9.70 -6.55
C THR A 422 -19.95 10.67 -6.26
N ASN A 423 -20.21 11.75 -5.50
CA ASN A 423 -19.23 12.73 -5.00
C ASN A 423 -18.21 12.15 -3.99
N ALA A 424 -17.95 10.84 -4.04
CA ALA A 424 -17.10 10.09 -3.13
C ALA A 424 -15.71 9.87 -3.74
N PHE A 425 -14.66 10.07 -2.93
CA PHE A 425 -13.29 9.78 -3.37
C PHE A 425 -13.12 8.30 -3.75
N PRO A 426 -12.35 8.00 -4.81
CA PRO A 426 -11.93 6.62 -5.09
C PRO A 426 -11.02 6.11 -3.96
N CYS A 427 -11.09 4.80 -3.68
CA CYS A 427 -10.17 4.12 -2.77
C CYS A 427 -8.98 3.57 -3.57
N GLU A 428 -8.15 4.47 -4.11
CA GLU A 428 -7.01 4.16 -4.97
C GLU A 428 -5.72 4.74 -4.36
N GLU A 429 -4.59 4.05 -4.50
CA GLU A 429 -3.32 4.50 -3.90
C GLU A 429 -2.71 5.63 -4.75
N VAL A 430 -2.46 6.77 -4.12
CA VAL A 430 -1.84 7.94 -4.77
C VAL A 430 -0.60 8.33 -3.95
N VAL A 431 0.58 8.31 -4.56
CA VAL A 431 1.86 8.44 -3.82
C VAL A 431 2.60 9.73 -4.15
N ASN A 432 2.31 10.80 -3.42
CA ASN A 432 3.24 11.93 -3.32
C ASN A 432 4.52 11.53 -2.54
N THR A 433 5.70 11.73 -3.13
CA THR A 433 6.99 11.34 -2.54
C THR A 433 7.36 12.08 -1.25
N VAL A 434 6.96 13.35 -1.12
CA VAL A 434 7.24 14.15 0.09
C VAL A 434 6.37 13.68 1.25
N ALA A 435 5.09 13.42 0.98
CA ALA A 435 4.18 12.79 1.94
C ALA A 435 4.72 11.42 2.38
N ASP A 436 5.07 10.55 1.42
CA ASP A 436 5.52 9.18 1.68
C ASP A 436 6.80 9.11 2.54
N LYS A 437 7.79 9.97 2.24
CA LYS A 437 8.98 10.13 3.09
C LYS A 437 8.65 10.65 4.48
N THR A 438 7.75 11.62 4.59
CA THR A 438 7.35 12.22 5.88
C THR A 438 6.61 11.20 6.75
N ILE A 439 5.67 10.44 6.17
CA ILE A 439 4.91 9.40 6.87
C ILE A 439 5.86 8.28 7.33
N LYS A 440 6.77 7.81 6.48
CA LYS A 440 7.77 6.81 6.87
C LYS A 440 8.68 7.30 8.01
N LYS A 441 9.12 8.57 7.98
CA LYS A 441 9.89 9.16 9.08
C LYS A 441 9.08 9.15 10.39
N GLU A 442 7.84 9.63 10.37
CA GLU A 442 6.98 9.68 11.56
C GLU A 442 6.55 8.29 12.07
N MET A 443 6.31 7.32 11.19
CA MET A 443 6.04 5.94 11.60
C MET A 443 7.21 5.36 12.39
N VAL A 444 8.43 5.61 11.94
CA VAL A 444 9.63 5.18 12.64
C VAL A 444 9.78 5.93 13.98
N LEU A 445 9.69 7.27 13.97
CA LEU A 445 9.86 8.12 15.16
C LEU A 445 8.85 7.86 16.28
N GLN A 446 7.62 7.46 15.92
CA GLN A 446 6.54 7.20 16.87
C GLN A 446 6.30 5.68 17.07
N ASN A 447 7.19 4.82 16.55
CA ASN A 447 7.07 3.36 16.53
C ASN A 447 5.69 2.85 16.06
N LEU A 448 5.13 3.43 14.99
CA LEU A 448 3.81 3.08 14.46
C LEU A 448 3.88 1.79 13.62
N PRO A 449 3.29 0.67 14.07
CA PRO A 449 3.24 -0.56 13.27
C PRO A 449 2.42 -0.41 11.98
N GLY A 450 1.55 0.59 11.90
CA GLY A 450 0.84 0.95 10.69
C GLY A 450 0.07 2.27 10.81
N VAL A 451 -0.20 2.91 9.67
CA VAL A 451 -1.01 4.12 9.53
C VAL A 451 -1.61 4.18 8.12
N ILE A 452 -2.76 4.84 7.98
CA ILE A 452 -3.41 5.12 6.70
C ILE A 452 -3.62 6.63 6.64
N VAL A 453 -3.21 7.26 5.54
CA VAL A 453 -3.25 8.72 5.37
C VAL A 453 -3.92 9.06 4.05
N CYS A 454 -4.78 10.07 4.03
CA CYS A 454 -5.20 10.76 2.82
C CYS A 454 -4.97 12.27 2.96
N ILE A 455 -4.51 12.90 1.89
CA ILE A 455 -4.28 14.32 1.72
C ILE A 455 -4.95 14.72 0.41
N PHE A 456 -5.82 15.72 0.45
CA PHE A 456 -6.60 16.17 -0.70
C PHE A 456 -6.67 17.69 -0.80
N LYS A 457 -7.07 18.19 -1.96
CA LYS A 457 -7.43 19.59 -2.21
C LYS A 457 -8.60 19.66 -3.19
N GLY A 458 -9.74 20.14 -2.73
CA GLY A 458 -11.02 19.96 -3.44
C GLY A 458 -11.25 18.47 -3.71
N ASP A 459 -11.67 18.14 -4.94
CA ASP A 459 -11.88 16.76 -5.39
C ASP A 459 -10.58 16.03 -5.83
N SER A 460 -9.40 16.63 -5.65
CA SER A 460 -8.12 16.01 -6.03
C SER A 460 -7.40 15.38 -4.84
N ILE A 461 -7.14 14.07 -4.91
CA ILE A 461 -6.26 13.36 -3.98
C ILE A 461 -4.80 13.71 -4.31
N ILE A 462 -4.06 14.26 -3.34
CA ILE A 462 -2.63 14.55 -3.44
C ILE A 462 -1.82 13.33 -2.97
N HIS A 463 -2.30 12.64 -1.93
CA HIS A 463 -1.72 11.42 -1.41
C HIS A 463 -2.82 10.58 -0.76
N MET A 464 -2.89 9.28 -1.03
CA MET A 464 -3.74 8.34 -0.29
C MET A 464 -3.02 7.00 -0.22
N LYS A 465 -2.68 6.52 0.98
CA LYS A 465 -1.91 5.28 1.13
C LYS A 465 -2.09 4.63 2.51
N ALA A 466 -2.02 3.31 2.54
CA ALA A 466 -1.89 2.50 3.74
C ALA A 466 -0.44 2.03 3.92
N TYR A 467 0.04 2.04 5.16
CA TYR A 467 1.40 1.70 5.53
C TYR A 467 1.42 0.68 6.66
N GLY A 468 2.33 -0.28 6.60
CA GLY A 468 2.55 -1.23 7.69
C GLY A 468 1.41 -2.23 7.87
N LYS A 469 1.12 -2.58 9.11
CA LYS A 469 0.33 -3.76 9.50
C LYS A 469 -0.65 -3.47 10.65
N MET A 470 -1.56 -4.40 10.84
CA MET A 470 -2.56 -4.48 11.90
C MET A 470 -2.42 -5.80 12.67
N GLY A 471 -2.52 -5.75 14.00
CA GLY A 471 -2.58 -6.90 14.88
C GLY A 471 -1.45 -7.93 14.69
N PRO A 472 -1.74 -9.24 14.52
CA PRO A 472 -0.72 -10.27 14.33
C PRO A 472 -0.06 -10.27 12.92
N GLY A 473 -0.02 -9.11 12.25
CA GLY A 473 0.78 -8.89 11.05
C GLY A 473 0.03 -8.81 9.72
N LYS A 474 -1.31 -8.71 9.74
CA LYS A 474 -2.12 -8.46 8.52
C LYS A 474 -1.73 -7.08 7.94
N PRO A 475 -1.46 -6.92 6.63
CA PRO A 475 -1.20 -5.61 6.05
C PRO A 475 -2.36 -4.63 6.24
N LEU A 476 -2.08 -3.34 6.40
CA LEU A 476 -3.09 -2.30 6.25
C LEU A 476 -3.39 -2.05 4.77
N THR A 477 -4.65 -1.75 4.46
CA THR A 477 -5.15 -1.46 3.12
C THR A 477 -6.09 -0.25 3.16
N LEU A 478 -6.40 0.37 2.01
CA LEU A 478 -7.39 1.45 1.96
C LEU A 478 -8.80 1.00 2.37
N ASP A 479 -9.14 -0.27 2.14
CA ASP A 479 -10.38 -0.93 2.58
C ASP A 479 -10.45 -1.21 4.10
N THR A 480 -9.37 -0.92 4.83
CA THR A 480 -9.33 -1.17 6.27
C THR A 480 -10.23 -0.19 7.02
N GLN A 481 -11.31 -0.72 7.61
CA GLN A 481 -12.23 0.06 8.43
C GLN A 481 -11.67 0.25 9.84
N ILE A 482 -11.47 1.50 10.25
CA ILE A 482 -11.07 1.88 11.61
C ILE A 482 -12.19 2.72 12.23
N GLN A 483 -12.36 2.63 13.56
CA GLN A 483 -13.32 3.48 14.28
C GLN A 483 -12.89 4.94 14.17
N TRP A 484 -13.80 5.78 13.70
CA TRP A 484 -13.59 7.22 13.63
C TRP A 484 -13.56 7.85 15.03
N ALA A 485 -14.00 7.09 16.03
CA ALA A 485 -14.03 7.49 17.43
C ALA A 485 -14.71 8.86 17.54
N SER A 486 -14.12 9.79 18.29
CA SER A 486 -14.74 11.10 18.56
C SER A 486 -15.01 11.99 17.34
N ILE A 487 -14.47 11.71 16.14
CA ILE A 487 -14.90 12.39 14.90
C ILE A 487 -16.42 12.18 14.66
N SER A 488 -16.99 11.07 15.16
CA SER A 488 -18.45 10.79 15.19
C SER A 488 -19.31 11.96 15.71
N LYS A 489 -18.76 12.81 16.59
CA LYS A 489 -19.47 13.98 17.14
C LYS A 489 -19.86 14.98 16.05
N SER A 490 -19.01 15.21 15.07
CA SER A 490 -19.32 16.06 13.90
C SER A 490 -20.48 15.48 13.08
N VAL A 491 -20.58 14.16 12.96
CA VAL A 491 -21.71 13.48 12.27
C VAL A 491 -23.03 13.73 13.02
N THR A 492 -23.01 13.66 14.35
CA THR A 492 -24.16 14.00 15.20
C THR A 492 -24.54 15.48 15.10
N ALA A 493 -23.55 16.38 15.05
CA ALA A 493 -23.81 17.81 14.92
C ALA A 493 -24.41 18.18 13.56
N VAL A 494 -23.95 17.55 12.46
CA VAL A 494 -24.61 17.64 11.14
C VAL A 494 -26.04 17.14 11.23
N ALA A 495 -26.28 15.96 11.81
CA ALA A 495 -27.64 15.41 11.93
C ALA A 495 -28.57 16.32 12.75
N ALA A 496 -28.07 16.91 13.83
CA ALA A 496 -28.79 17.89 14.64
C ALA A 496 -29.08 19.18 13.87
N MET A 497 -28.10 19.73 13.14
CA MET A 497 -28.30 20.93 12.33
C MET A 497 -29.24 20.70 11.14
N GLN A 498 -29.19 19.54 10.48
CA GLN A 498 -30.17 19.15 9.47
C GLN A 498 -31.60 19.07 10.03
N ALA A 499 -31.76 18.62 11.28
CA ALA A 499 -33.06 18.63 11.96
C ALA A 499 -33.50 20.06 12.37
N VAL A 500 -32.56 20.96 12.69
CA VAL A 500 -32.83 22.39 12.94
C VAL A 500 -33.26 23.10 11.64
N GLU A 501 -32.54 22.90 10.54
CA GLU A 501 -32.87 23.44 9.22
C GLU A 501 -34.21 22.91 8.70
N ALA A 502 -34.57 21.67 9.04
CA ALA A 502 -35.89 21.08 8.76
C ALA A 502 -37.00 21.55 9.73
N GLY A 503 -36.73 22.48 10.65
CA GLY A 503 -37.69 23.01 11.63
C GLY A 503 -38.15 22.02 12.70
N LYS A 504 -37.46 20.87 12.85
CA LYS A 504 -37.81 19.79 13.80
C LYS A 504 -37.14 19.94 15.17
N LEU A 505 -36.08 20.72 15.23
CA LEU A 505 -35.35 21.08 16.45
C LEU A 505 -35.03 22.57 16.42
N LYS A 506 -34.72 23.13 17.58
CA LYS A 506 -34.06 24.42 17.75
C LYS A 506 -32.85 24.22 18.65
N LEU A 507 -31.81 25.02 18.44
CA LEU A 507 -30.64 25.02 19.32
C LEU A 507 -30.97 25.39 20.78
N SER A 508 -32.09 26.08 21.00
CA SER A 508 -32.64 26.42 22.32
C SER A 508 -33.53 25.34 22.96
N ASP A 509 -33.87 24.26 22.25
CA ASP A 509 -34.75 23.22 22.80
C ASP A 509 -34.05 22.52 23.96
N LYS A 510 -34.78 22.28 25.06
CA LYS A 510 -34.26 21.60 26.25
C LYS A 510 -34.39 20.09 26.11
N ALA A 511 -33.41 19.35 26.61
CA ALA A 511 -33.47 17.88 26.62
C ALA A 511 -34.68 17.35 27.41
N LEU A 512 -35.01 18.00 28.54
CA LEU A 512 -36.16 17.65 29.40
C LEU A 512 -37.50 17.74 28.67
N ASP A 513 -37.70 18.76 27.83
CA ASP A 513 -38.97 19.01 27.15
C ASP A 513 -39.27 17.95 26.07
N LEU A 514 -38.22 17.24 25.59
CA LEU A 514 -38.31 16.26 24.51
C LEU A 514 -38.21 14.81 25.02
N LEU A 515 -37.37 14.57 26.05
CA LEU A 515 -36.96 13.25 26.49
C LEU A 515 -37.46 12.98 27.92
N SER A 516 -38.57 12.25 28.04
CA SER A 516 -39.19 11.91 29.33
C SER A 516 -38.32 11.02 30.26
N TYR A 517 -37.15 10.59 29.79
CA TYR A 517 -36.14 9.84 30.53
C TYR A 517 -34.88 10.67 30.85
N TRP A 518 -34.88 11.97 30.51
CA TRP A 518 -33.93 12.94 31.05
C TRP A 518 -34.57 13.64 32.26
N PRO A 519 -33.99 13.56 33.46
CA PRO A 519 -34.60 14.13 34.65
C PRO A 519 -34.42 15.65 34.74
N SER A 520 -35.36 16.33 35.40
CA SER A 520 -35.22 17.75 35.78
C SER A 520 -34.15 17.95 36.86
N SER A 521 -33.97 16.95 37.72
CA SER A 521 -33.05 16.96 38.85
C SER A 521 -32.61 15.56 39.26
N VAL A 522 -31.44 15.41 39.88
CA VAL A 522 -30.97 14.14 40.45
C VAL A 522 -30.68 14.29 41.95
N GLU A 523 -31.06 13.29 42.75
CA GLU A 523 -30.67 13.19 44.17
C GLU A 523 -29.52 12.19 44.31
N VAL A 524 -28.43 12.63 44.91
CA VAL A 524 -27.20 11.86 45.12
C VAL A 524 -26.79 11.93 46.60
N LYS A 525 -25.86 11.06 47.01
CA LYS A 525 -25.20 11.17 48.32
C LYS A 525 -23.76 11.66 48.13
N ASP A 526 -23.29 12.55 48.99
CA ASP A 526 -21.86 12.85 49.10
C ASP A 526 -21.09 11.74 49.82
N VAL A 527 -19.76 11.89 49.90
CA VAL A 527 -18.87 10.97 50.64
C VAL A 527 -19.21 10.83 52.13
N ASP A 528 -19.92 11.80 52.72
CA ASP A 528 -20.40 11.75 54.10
C ASP A 528 -21.79 11.10 54.22
N ASN A 529 -22.30 10.47 53.15
CA ASN A 529 -23.66 9.93 53.00
C ASN A 529 -24.80 10.97 53.07
N LYS A 530 -24.51 12.28 53.01
CA LYS A 530 -25.55 13.33 53.04
C LYS A 530 -26.17 13.49 51.67
N LYS A 531 -27.51 13.58 51.63
CA LYS A 531 -28.27 13.82 50.41
C LYS A 531 -27.99 15.22 49.85
N ILE A 532 -27.80 15.30 48.55
CA ILE A 532 -27.66 16.54 47.77
C ILE A 532 -28.54 16.39 46.52
N THR A 533 -29.17 17.48 46.10
CA THR A 533 -29.93 17.53 44.84
C THR A 533 -29.22 18.45 43.84
N ASP A 534 -29.06 17.99 42.61
CA ASP A 534 -28.69 18.82 41.46
C ASP A 534 -29.94 19.12 40.65
N ASN A 535 -30.34 20.40 40.56
CA ASN A 535 -31.53 20.86 39.84
C ASN A 535 -31.20 21.48 38.46
N ARG A 536 -29.93 21.44 38.04
CA ARG A 536 -29.44 22.18 36.86
C ARG A 536 -29.72 21.42 35.55
N LEU A 537 -30.02 20.12 35.63
CA LEU A 537 -30.21 19.23 34.48
C LEU A 537 -31.38 19.64 33.58
N GLY A 538 -32.44 20.23 34.15
CA GLY A 538 -33.58 20.76 33.40
C GLY A 538 -33.28 22.01 32.56
N GLY A 539 -32.11 22.64 32.73
CA GLY A 539 -31.68 23.80 31.95
C GLY A 539 -30.91 23.46 30.66
N ILE A 540 -30.62 22.19 30.40
CA ILE A 540 -29.70 21.77 29.33
C ILE A 540 -30.38 21.84 27.96
N THR A 541 -29.84 22.67 27.06
CA THR A 541 -30.29 22.84 25.67
C THR A 541 -29.44 22.06 24.67
N LEU A 542 -29.96 21.87 23.44
CA LEU A 542 -29.20 21.31 22.33
C LEU A 542 -27.89 22.08 22.06
N ARG A 543 -27.89 23.41 22.17
CA ARG A 543 -26.68 24.24 22.04
C ARG A 543 -25.63 23.87 23.09
N HIS A 544 -26.02 23.73 24.37
CA HIS A 544 -25.08 23.38 25.43
C HIS A 544 -24.42 22.00 25.19
N LEU A 545 -25.16 21.07 24.59
CA LEU A 545 -24.67 19.72 24.27
C LEU A 545 -23.68 19.74 23.10
N LEU A 546 -24.01 20.43 22.01
CA LEU A 546 -23.14 20.53 20.83
C LEU A 546 -21.85 21.32 21.13
N ASN A 547 -21.89 22.26 22.08
CA ASN A 547 -20.75 23.08 22.47
C ASN A 547 -19.92 22.51 23.63
N ASN A 548 -20.29 21.37 24.21
CA ASN A 548 -19.64 20.82 25.41
C ASN A 548 -19.65 21.81 26.61
N THR A 549 -20.71 22.61 26.72
CA THR A 549 -20.94 23.58 27.80
C THR A 549 -22.08 23.17 28.73
N SER A 550 -22.60 21.95 28.60
CA SER A 550 -23.73 21.44 29.41
C SER A 550 -23.38 21.03 30.84
N GLY A 551 -22.11 20.95 31.20
CA GLY A 551 -21.65 20.41 32.49
C GLY A 551 -21.79 18.88 32.63
N ILE A 552 -22.34 18.18 31.64
CA ILE A 552 -22.49 16.72 31.67
C ILE A 552 -21.11 16.05 31.64
N GLN A 553 -20.84 15.21 32.63
CA GLN A 553 -19.55 14.56 32.83
C GLN A 553 -19.13 13.65 31.67
N HIS A 554 -17.81 13.52 31.48
CA HIS A 554 -17.23 12.51 30.60
C HIS A 554 -16.91 11.21 31.36
N TYR A 555 -16.51 10.14 30.67
CA TYR A 555 -16.17 8.87 31.30
C TYR A 555 -15.00 9.07 32.29
N GLY A 556 -15.29 9.03 33.60
CA GLY A 556 -14.29 9.15 34.67
C GLY A 556 -13.39 10.39 34.57
N ARG A 557 -13.87 11.53 34.04
CA ARG A 557 -13.05 12.77 33.91
C ARG A 557 -11.67 12.60 33.23
N GLY A 558 -11.46 11.55 32.42
CA GLY A 558 -10.18 11.29 31.74
C GLY A 558 -9.10 10.61 32.61
N ASN A 559 -9.36 10.35 33.88
CA ASN A 559 -8.55 9.46 34.72
C ASN A 559 -9.46 8.36 35.27
N LYS A 560 -9.18 7.09 34.95
CA LYS A 560 -10.03 5.94 35.34
C LYS A 560 -10.24 5.84 36.87
N ASP A 561 -9.37 6.45 37.66
CA ASP A 561 -9.42 6.46 39.13
C ASP A 561 -10.18 7.67 39.72
N SER A 562 -10.63 8.62 38.89
CA SER A 562 -11.46 9.76 39.31
C SER A 562 -12.89 9.33 39.62
N THR A 563 -13.05 8.81 40.84
CA THR A 563 -14.27 8.25 41.41
C THR A 563 -15.25 9.30 41.96
N PHE A 564 -14.89 10.59 41.93
CA PHE A 564 -15.69 11.68 42.53
C PHE A 564 -15.62 13.00 41.73
N THR A 565 -16.65 13.82 41.89
CA THR A 565 -16.69 15.25 41.49
C THR A 565 -17.07 16.13 42.69
N TYR A 566 -17.34 17.42 42.46
CA TYR A 566 -17.85 18.36 43.46
C TYR A 566 -19.18 18.97 43.03
N LEU A 567 -20.13 19.06 43.98
CA LEU A 567 -21.39 19.77 43.85
C LEU A 567 -21.59 20.62 45.11
N ASN A 568 -21.67 21.94 44.96
CA ASN A 568 -21.76 22.90 46.06
C ASN A 568 -20.64 22.66 47.11
N ASP A 569 -19.40 22.56 46.64
CA ASP A 569 -18.17 22.24 47.40
C ASP A 569 -18.13 20.86 48.11
N ARG A 570 -19.14 20.01 47.87
CA ARG A 570 -19.24 18.68 48.48
C ARG A 570 -18.83 17.59 47.50
N LYS A 571 -18.01 16.65 47.95
CA LYS A 571 -17.45 15.57 47.13
C LYS A 571 -18.51 14.49 46.89
N VAL A 572 -18.92 14.29 45.64
CA VAL A 572 -19.99 13.36 45.23
C VAL A 572 -19.41 12.22 44.39
N PRO A 573 -19.78 10.94 44.63
CA PRO A 573 -19.34 9.80 43.80
C PRO A 573 -19.83 9.93 42.36
N PHE A 574 -18.99 9.56 41.40
CA PHE A 574 -19.38 9.51 39.99
C PHE A 574 -20.32 8.32 39.74
N VAL A 575 -21.54 8.58 39.30
CA VAL A 575 -22.50 7.54 38.90
C VAL A 575 -22.21 7.12 37.46
N HIS A 576 -21.97 5.83 37.24
CA HIS A 576 -21.73 5.26 35.92
C HIS A 576 -22.29 3.83 35.81
N ASN A 577 -23.38 3.65 35.08
CA ASN A 577 -24.05 2.35 34.94
C ASN A 577 -23.48 1.56 33.76
N TYR A 578 -22.36 0.85 33.98
CA TYR A 578 -21.72 -0.03 32.98
C TYR A 578 -22.52 -1.31 32.62
N ASN A 579 -23.73 -1.49 33.16
CA ASN A 579 -24.44 -2.77 33.18
C ASN A 579 -24.89 -3.31 31.81
N ASP A 580 -24.85 -2.52 30.74
CA ASP A 580 -25.19 -2.97 29.39
C ASP A 580 -24.45 -2.13 28.31
N TYR A 581 -23.31 -2.63 27.82
CA TYR A 581 -22.55 -2.03 26.70
C TYR A 581 -23.28 -2.14 25.34
N THR A 582 -24.45 -2.78 25.31
CA THR A 582 -25.25 -3.03 24.12
C THR A 582 -26.66 -2.44 24.24
N PRO A 583 -26.82 -1.11 24.27
CA PRO A 583 -28.12 -0.45 24.09
C PRO A 583 -28.50 -0.52 22.61
N LEU A 584 -28.75 -1.73 22.13
CA LEU A 584 -29.37 -2.02 20.85
C LEU A 584 -30.77 -2.57 21.10
N PHE A 585 -31.73 -2.14 20.28
CA PHE A 585 -33.07 -2.74 20.22
C PHE A 585 -33.33 -3.15 18.77
N ASN A 586 -33.68 -4.41 18.52
CA ASN A 586 -33.75 -5.01 17.19
C ASN A 586 -32.53 -4.73 16.30
N GLY A 587 -31.35 -4.67 16.92
CA GLY A 587 -30.09 -4.36 16.24
C GLY A 587 -29.87 -2.90 15.84
N LEU A 588 -30.72 -1.94 16.26
CA LEU A 588 -30.58 -0.49 16.05
C LEU A 588 -30.20 0.24 17.35
N PHE A 589 -29.60 1.43 17.26
CA PHE A 589 -29.28 2.29 18.41
C PHE A 589 -30.52 2.57 19.30
N ASN A 590 -30.41 2.32 20.61
CA ASN A 590 -31.46 2.62 21.59
C ASN A 590 -31.06 3.87 22.40
N ALA A 591 -31.59 5.03 21.98
CA ALA A 591 -31.31 6.32 22.60
C ALA A 591 -31.63 6.36 24.11
N LYS A 592 -32.76 5.76 24.53
CA LYS A 592 -33.16 5.70 25.94
C LYS A 592 -32.13 4.95 26.79
N LYS A 593 -31.81 3.70 26.42
CA LYS A 593 -30.82 2.90 27.16
C LYS A 593 -29.44 3.56 27.21
N ALA A 594 -29.03 4.25 26.13
CA ALA A 594 -27.76 4.96 26.08
C ALA A 594 -27.71 6.16 27.05
N VAL A 595 -28.84 6.88 27.21
CA VAL A 595 -28.96 8.00 28.16
C VAL A 595 -29.08 7.51 29.62
N GLU A 596 -29.75 6.39 29.87
CA GLU A 596 -29.87 5.76 31.20
C GLU A 596 -28.51 5.33 31.82
N GLN A 597 -27.42 5.30 31.04
CA GLN A 597 -26.07 5.06 31.56
C GLN A 597 -25.52 6.20 32.44
N PHE A 598 -26.00 7.43 32.23
CA PHE A 598 -25.46 8.66 32.84
C PHE A 598 -26.52 9.69 33.29
N ASN A 599 -27.81 9.47 33.06
CA ASN A 599 -28.86 10.43 33.45
C ASN A 599 -29.04 10.61 34.97
N GLN A 600 -28.33 9.83 35.80
CA GLN A 600 -28.27 9.98 37.26
C GLN A 600 -27.00 10.71 37.74
N SER A 601 -26.13 11.13 36.82
CA SER A 601 -24.90 11.86 37.14
C SER A 601 -25.19 13.36 37.36
N VAL A 602 -24.49 13.97 38.31
CA VAL A 602 -24.54 15.43 38.54
C VAL A 602 -23.75 16.19 37.47
N LEU A 603 -23.99 17.48 37.33
CA LEU A 603 -23.18 18.34 36.46
C LEU A 603 -21.92 18.82 37.19
N ASP A 604 -20.84 19.05 36.44
CA ASP A 604 -19.61 19.62 36.99
C ASP A 604 -19.68 21.15 37.18
N PHE A 605 -20.60 21.83 36.49
CA PHE A 605 -20.81 23.28 36.55
C PHE A 605 -22.20 23.67 35.99
N GLU A 606 -22.58 24.95 36.11
CA GLU A 606 -23.80 25.49 35.50
C GLU A 606 -23.70 25.49 33.96
N PRO A 607 -24.74 25.07 33.21
CA PRO A 607 -24.70 25.13 31.75
C PRO A 607 -24.31 26.52 31.22
N ASP A 608 -23.48 26.54 30.18
CA ASP A 608 -22.82 27.71 29.58
C ASP A 608 -21.85 28.51 30.47
N SER A 609 -21.67 28.18 31.76
CA SER A 609 -20.67 28.85 32.62
C SER A 609 -19.22 28.44 32.35
N SER A 610 -19.00 27.28 31.73
CA SER A 610 -17.67 26.71 31.48
C SER A 610 -17.71 25.64 30.38
N TYR A 611 -16.58 24.99 30.10
CA TYR A 611 -16.40 23.95 29.10
C TYR A 611 -15.93 22.62 29.70
N LEU A 612 -16.56 21.52 29.29
CA LEU A 612 -16.16 20.15 29.61
C LEU A 612 -16.45 19.24 28.42
N TYR A 613 -15.39 18.74 27.79
CA TYR A 613 -15.53 17.82 26.66
C TYR A 613 -16.30 16.55 27.06
N SER A 614 -17.49 16.35 26.48
CA SER A 614 -18.42 15.30 26.93
C SER A 614 -18.96 14.45 25.78
N SER A 615 -18.50 13.20 25.70
CA SER A 615 -19.18 12.20 24.85
C SER A 615 -20.63 11.97 25.27
N TYR A 616 -20.97 12.05 26.55
CA TYR A 616 -22.36 11.87 27.01
C TYR A 616 -23.27 13.03 26.60
N GLY A 617 -22.74 14.26 26.54
CA GLY A 617 -23.45 15.39 25.91
C GLY A 617 -23.87 15.09 24.46
N PHE A 618 -22.96 14.50 23.66
CA PHE A 618 -23.27 14.10 22.29
C PHE A 618 -24.21 12.89 22.18
N VAL A 619 -24.20 11.96 23.15
CA VAL A 619 -25.21 10.89 23.23
C VAL A 619 -26.61 11.48 23.48
N LEU A 620 -26.74 12.45 24.38
CA LEU A 620 -28.01 13.14 24.64
C LEU A 620 -28.47 13.96 23.42
N ALA A 621 -27.57 14.64 22.71
CA ALA A 621 -27.89 15.34 21.46
C ALA A 621 -28.39 14.36 20.38
N GLY A 622 -27.76 13.19 20.25
CA GLY A 622 -28.22 12.12 19.38
C GLY A 622 -29.62 11.60 19.76
N ALA A 623 -29.92 11.51 21.06
CA ALA A 623 -31.25 11.15 21.56
C ALA A 623 -32.33 12.22 21.26
N MET A 624 -31.99 13.50 21.32
CA MET A 624 -32.89 14.59 20.90
C MET A 624 -33.21 14.52 19.41
N VAL A 625 -32.23 14.20 18.56
CA VAL A 625 -32.45 13.95 17.13
C VAL A 625 -33.33 12.72 16.93
N ASP A 626 -32.99 11.60 17.59
CA ASP A 626 -33.75 10.34 17.53
C ASP A 626 -35.24 10.53 17.83
N LYS A 627 -35.55 11.34 18.84
CA LYS A 627 -36.92 11.67 19.25
C LYS A 627 -37.69 12.50 18.22
N GLN A 628 -37.02 13.39 17.48
CA GLN A 628 -37.67 14.33 16.57
C GLN A 628 -37.72 13.86 15.10
N VAL A 629 -37.01 12.79 14.76
CA VAL A 629 -37.02 12.22 13.40
C VAL A 629 -37.71 10.87 13.37
N SER A 630 -38.70 10.71 12.50
CA SER A 630 -39.57 9.51 12.43
C SER A 630 -38.85 8.20 12.09
N MET A 631 -37.60 8.26 11.65
CA MET A 631 -36.76 7.10 11.33
C MET A 631 -35.72 6.76 12.42
N GLY A 632 -35.63 7.56 13.48
CA GLY A 632 -34.56 7.48 14.47
C GLY A 632 -33.20 8.01 13.97
N TYR A 633 -32.29 8.27 14.90
CA TYR A 633 -30.98 8.90 14.66
C TYR A 633 -30.09 8.08 13.71
N GLU A 634 -30.03 6.76 13.90
CA GLU A 634 -29.15 5.91 13.10
C GLU A 634 -29.55 5.93 11.61
N GLN A 635 -30.85 5.79 11.31
CA GLN A 635 -31.33 5.82 9.93
C GLN A 635 -31.27 7.24 9.34
N TRP A 636 -31.46 8.28 10.15
CA TRP A 636 -31.28 9.66 9.72
C TRP A 636 -29.86 9.92 9.21
N VAL A 637 -28.84 9.52 9.98
CA VAL A 637 -27.43 9.61 9.55
C VAL A 637 -27.16 8.77 8.30
N LEU A 638 -27.68 7.54 8.24
CA LEU A 638 -27.49 6.67 7.08
C LEU A 638 -28.12 7.27 5.80
N LYS A 639 -29.30 7.89 5.91
CA LYS A 639 -30.00 8.50 4.77
C LYS A 639 -29.44 9.86 4.37
N HIS A 640 -29.26 10.78 5.32
CA HIS A 640 -28.97 12.19 5.04
C HIS A 640 -27.48 12.54 5.00
N ILE A 641 -26.59 11.63 5.44
CA ILE A 641 -25.14 11.80 5.39
C ILE A 641 -24.50 10.69 4.54
N LYS A 642 -24.61 9.41 4.96
CA LYS A 642 -23.97 8.29 4.25
C LYS A 642 -24.43 8.18 2.80
N SER A 643 -25.75 8.08 2.56
CA SER A 643 -26.28 7.94 1.20
C SER A 643 -26.09 9.19 0.35
N LYS A 644 -26.17 10.40 0.95
CA LYS A 644 -25.94 11.67 0.25
C LYS A 644 -24.50 11.77 -0.29
N LEU A 645 -23.51 11.39 0.52
CA LEU A 645 -22.09 11.43 0.14
C LEU A 645 -21.58 10.16 -0.54
N GLY A 646 -22.40 9.12 -0.68
CA GLY A 646 -21.99 7.83 -1.25
C GLY A 646 -20.97 7.06 -0.41
N LEU A 647 -20.90 7.27 0.92
CA LEU A 647 -19.91 6.60 1.78
C LEU A 647 -20.17 5.08 1.78
N LYS A 648 -19.21 4.29 1.29
CA LYS A 648 -19.45 2.89 0.92
C LYS A 648 -19.47 1.96 2.14
N THR A 649 -18.54 2.20 3.06
CA THR A 649 -18.25 1.34 4.22
C THR A 649 -18.74 1.92 5.54
N PHE A 650 -19.18 3.19 5.57
CA PHE A 650 -19.65 3.86 6.79
C PHE A 650 -20.74 3.07 7.52
N SER A 651 -20.44 2.65 8.75
CA SER A 651 -21.33 1.84 9.58
C SER A 651 -20.98 1.98 11.05
N LYS A 652 -21.87 1.53 11.94
CA LYS A 652 -21.53 1.29 13.35
C LYS A 652 -20.64 0.06 13.51
N THR A 653 -20.13 -0.17 14.70
CA THR A 653 -19.33 -1.37 15.00
C THR A 653 -20.23 -2.59 15.11
N THR A 654 -19.87 -3.70 14.46
CA THR A 654 -20.55 -4.99 14.63
C THR A 654 -19.72 -5.90 15.52
N SER A 655 -20.37 -6.66 16.41
CA SER A 655 -19.73 -7.78 17.08
C SER A 655 -19.20 -8.75 16.02
N GLY A 656 -17.99 -9.27 16.22
CA GLY A 656 -17.36 -10.19 15.27
C GLY A 656 -16.32 -9.56 14.32
N SER A 657 -16.12 -8.24 14.30
CA SER A 657 -15.11 -7.64 13.40
C SER A 657 -13.67 -8.07 13.72
N ASP A 658 -12.93 -8.46 12.68
CA ASP A 658 -11.54 -8.94 12.73
C ASP A 658 -10.51 -7.79 12.77
N VAL A 659 -10.91 -6.64 13.35
CA VAL A 659 -10.12 -5.42 13.46
C VAL A 659 -9.36 -5.43 14.77
N PHE A 660 -8.04 -5.29 14.66
CA PHE A 660 -7.12 -5.19 15.78
C PHE A 660 -6.52 -3.79 15.84
N GLY A 661 -6.10 -3.39 17.03
CA GLY A 661 -5.23 -2.26 17.24
C GLY A 661 -4.08 -2.65 18.15
N TYR A 662 -3.15 -1.72 18.34
CA TYR A 662 -1.96 -1.93 19.15
C TYR A 662 -1.93 -0.98 20.34
N GLU A 663 -1.35 -1.46 21.43
CA GLU A 663 -0.95 -0.69 22.59
C GLU A 663 0.55 -0.86 22.81
N MET A 664 1.25 0.26 23.02
CA MET A 664 2.67 0.28 23.40
C MET A 664 2.77 0.49 24.89
N PHE A 665 3.41 -0.43 25.59
CA PHE A 665 3.72 -0.34 27.02
C PHE A 665 5.02 0.46 27.23
N GLU A 666 5.32 0.80 28.49
CA GLU A 666 6.54 1.57 28.86
C GLU A 666 7.84 0.84 28.49
N ASP A 667 7.79 -0.50 28.36
CA ASP A 667 8.87 -1.37 27.87
C ASP A 667 9.06 -1.34 26.33
N GLY A 668 8.31 -0.49 25.61
CA GLY A 668 8.32 -0.41 24.14
C GLY A 668 7.66 -1.60 23.42
N ILE A 669 7.09 -2.56 24.15
CA ILE A 669 6.46 -3.75 23.55
C ILE A 669 5.07 -3.40 23.03
N LEU A 670 4.89 -3.62 21.73
CA LEU A 670 3.59 -3.56 21.05
C LEU A 670 2.79 -4.84 21.31
N LYS A 671 1.64 -4.73 21.99
CA LYS A 671 0.66 -5.83 22.10
C LYS A 671 -0.55 -5.53 21.22
N SER A 672 -1.04 -6.55 20.52
CA SER A 672 -2.23 -6.44 19.67
C SER A 672 -3.50 -6.82 20.43
N HIS A 673 -4.50 -5.95 20.41
CA HIS A 673 -5.81 -6.16 21.03
C HIS A 673 -6.92 -6.05 19.98
N ARG A 674 -8.02 -6.77 20.19
CA ARG A 674 -9.21 -6.61 19.33
C ARG A 674 -9.90 -5.29 19.67
N VAL A 675 -10.37 -4.56 18.67
CA VAL A 675 -11.07 -3.30 18.88
C VAL A 675 -12.44 -3.53 19.54
N GLU A 676 -12.74 -2.77 20.58
CA GLU A 676 -13.95 -2.87 21.40
C GLU A 676 -15.20 -2.29 20.72
N ASN A 677 -16.37 -2.77 21.13
CA ASN A 677 -17.66 -2.29 20.65
C ASN A 677 -18.09 -0.99 21.35
N HIS A 678 -18.19 0.09 20.59
CA HIS A 678 -18.57 1.43 21.08
C HIS A 678 -20.00 1.84 20.69
N ASN A 679 -20.88 0.88 20.36
CA ASN A 679 -22.27 1.18 19.97
C ASN A 679 -23.10 1.84 21.06
N CYS A 680 -22.76 1.66 22.34
CA CYS A 680 -23.39 2.38 23.45
C CYS A 680 -23.29 3.90 23.33
N VAL A 681 -22.24 4.36 22.66
CA VAL A 681 -21.91 5.77 22.50
C VAL A 681 -21.86 6.13 21.02
N LEU A 682 -22.74 5.53 20.20
CA LEU A 682 -22.76 5.68 18.75
C LEU A 682 -22.70 7.16 18.27
N PRO A 683 -23.51 8.10 18.79
CA PRO A 683 -23.40 9.51 18.43
C PRO A 683 -22.03 10.14 18.72
N ALA A 684 -21.36 9.68 19.77
CA ALA A 684 -20.14 10.30 20.28
C ALA A 684 -18.84 9.59 19.86
N GLY A 685 -18.90 8.33 19.40
CA GLY A 685 -17.71 7.51 19.16
C GLY A 685 -17.87 6.20 18.37
N GLY A 686 -19.09 5.74 18.07
CA GLY A 686 -19.31 4.35 17.60
C GLY A 686 -19.24 4.12 16.08
N TRP A 687 -19.13 5.18 15.26
CA TRP A 687 -19.03 5.05 13.80
C TRP A 687 -17.61 4.59 13.38
N LYS A 688 -17.55 3.77 12.33
CA LYS A 688 -16.32 3.28 11.69
C LYS A 688 -16.41 3.37 10.17
N SER A 689 -15.27 3.51 9.52
CA SER A 689 -15.16 3.49 8.05
C SER A 689 -13.72 3.41 7.55
N THR A 690 -13.55 3.35 6.24
CA THR A 690 -12.26 3.48 5.55
C THR A 690 -11.73 4.92 5.56
N ILE A 691 -10.48 5.08 5.10
CA ILE A 691 -9.85 6.40 4.90
C ILE A 691 -10.54 7.21 3.78
N CYS A 692 -11.05 6.55 2.74
CA CYS A 692 -11.68 7.21 1.59
C CYS A 692 -13.06 7.78 1.95
N ASP A 693 -13.85 7.05 2.74
CA ASP A 693 -15.11 7.55 3.30
C ASP A 693 -14.84 8.73 4.27
N LEU A 694 -13.76 8.67 5.08
CA LEU A 694 -13.39 9.77 5.98
C LEU A 694 -12.91 11.01 5.22
N ALA A 695 -12.12 10.83 4.16
CA ALA A 695 -11.70 11.93 3.27
C ALA A 695 -12.92 12.57 2.58
N THR A 696 -13.87 11.75 2.12
CA THR A 696 -15.11 12.24 1.46
C THR A 696 -15.94 13.05 2.44
N TYR A 697 -16.13 12.55 3.66
CA TYR A 697 -16.81 13.27 4.73
C TYR A 697 -16.07 14.57 5.12
N ALA A 698 -14.75 14.54 5.21
CA ALA A 698 -13.93 15.72 5.50
C ALA A 698 -14.06 16.80 4.41
N ARG A 699 -14.04 16.42 3.13
CA ARG A 699 -14.30 17.32 2.00
C ARG A 699 -15.69 17.96 2.13
N ALA A 700 -16.74 17.13 2.28
CA ALA A 700 -18.12 17.60 2.39
C ALA A 700 -18.38 18.49 3.62
N ILE A 701 -17.65 18.28 4.73
CA ILE A 701 -17.63 19.21 5.86
C ILE A 701 -16.97 20.53 5.43
N SER A 702 -15.78 20.50 4.83
CA SER A 702 -15.07 21.71 4.39
C SER A 702 -15.84 22.56 3.38
N ASP A 703 -16.56 21.92 2.46
CA ASP A 703 -17.37 22.59 1.42
C ASP A 703 -18.75 23.04 1.92
N GLY A 704 -19.16 22.63 3.13
CA GLY A 704 -20.50 22.88 3.64
C GLY A 704 -21.63 22.08 2.97
N GLU A 705 -21.31 21.11 2.10
CA GLU A 705 -22.25 20.34 1.26
C GLU A 705 -23.40 19.67 2.05
N LEU A 706 -23.21 19.43 3.35
CA LEU A 706 -24.15 18.72 4.22
C LEU A 706 -25.27 19.58 4.83
N LEU A 707 -25.16 20.92 4.81
CA LEU A 707 -26.09 21.87 5.42
C LEU A 707 -26.49 22.97 4.42
N ASN A 708 -27.56 23.71 4.71
CA ASN A 708 -27.91 24.93 3.95
C ASN A 708 -27.02 26.10 4.38
N ASP A 709 -26.77 26.24 5.69
CA ASP A 709 -25.72 27.12 6.20
C ASP A 709 -24.41 26.33 6.35
N GLY A 710 -23.64 26.28 5.27
CA GLY A 710 -22.42 25.48 5.17
C GLY A 710 -21.38 25.78 6.27
N GLU A 711 -21.30 27.02 6.77
CA GLU A 711 -20.35 27.40 7.82
C GLU A 711 -20.85 27.14 9.24
N ALA A 712 -22.12 26.80 9.43
CA ALA A 712 -22.78 26.84 10.75
C ALA A 712 -22.05 26.01 11.83
N LEU A 713 -21.35 24.93 11.44
CA LEU A 713 -20.58 24.08 12.34
C LEU A 713 -19.35 24.80 12.93
N TRP A 714 -18.68 25.66 12.17
CA TRP A 714 -17.43 26.34 12.60
C TRP A 714 -17.53 27.86 12.62
N ARG A 715 -18.73 28.43 12.51
CA ARG A 715 -18.93 29.87 12.68
C ARG A 715 -18.71 30.26 14.15
N LYS A 716 -18.04 31.39 14.39
CA LYS A 716 -17.57 31.80 15.71
C LYS A 716 -18.71 31.98 16.71
N GLU A 717 -19.84 32.59 16.33
CA GLU A 717 -21.00 32.76 17.23
C GLU A 717 -21.64 31.44 17.68
N ASN A 718 -21.31 30.33 17.02
CA ASN A 718 -21.77 29.01 17.40
C ASN A 718 -20.80 28.25 18.33
N MET A 719 -19.59 28.73 18.58
CA MET A 719 -18.56 27.99 19.32
C MET A 719 -18.30 28.54 20.71
N HIS A 720 -17.87 27.68 21.63
CA HIS A 720 -17.19 28.09 22.86
C HIS A 720 -15.74 28.43 22.51
N MET A 721 -15.32 29.68 22.74
CA MET A 721 -13.99 30.18 22.39
C MET A 721 -13.04 30.04 23.59
N PHE A 722 -11.93 29.32 23.39
CA PHE A 722 -10.86 29.18 24.38
C PHE A 722 -9.82 30.30 24.29
N ASP A 723 -9.60 30.80 23.07
CA ASP A 723 -8.64 31.86 22.78
C ASP A 723 -9.16 32.73 21.64
N GLU A 724 -9.51 33.96 21.98
CA GLU A 724 -10.01 34.96 21.04
C GLU A 724 -8.94 35.41 20.04
N SER A 725 -7.67 35.42 20.45
CA SER A 725 -6.55 35.90 19.62
C SER A 725 -6.14 34.89 18.54
N GLU A 726 -6.12 33.61 18.89
CA GLU A 726 -5.92 32.52 17.92
C GLU A 726 -7.21 32.13 17.17
N SER A 727 -8.35 32.74 17.52
CA SER A 727 -9.69 32.27 17.14
C SER A 727 -9.89 30.77 17.43
N ARG A 728 -9.33 30.26 18.53
CA ARG A 728 -9.36 28.85 18.91
C ARG A 728 -10.60 28.55 19.75
N GLY A 729 -11.41 27.59 19.31
CA GLY A 729 -12.66 27.24 19.96
C GLY A 729 -13.16 25.84 19.61
N TYR A 730 -14.19 25.40 20.32
CA TYR A 730 -14.88 24.14 20.09
C TYR A 730 -16.39 24.36 19.99
N GLY A 731 -17.03 23.66 19.07
CA GLY A 731 -18.48 23.58 18.97
C GLY A 731 -18.86 22.57 17.90
N PHE A 732 -20.10 22.08 17.94
CA PHE A 732 -20.68 21.27 16.87
C PHE A 732 -19.80 20.07 16.45
N GLY A 733 -19.12 19.46 17.43
CA GLY A 733 -18.29 18.28 17.22
C GLY A 733 -16.99 18.52 16.45
N ILE A 734 -16.53 19.77 16.36
CA ILE A 734 -15.29 20.18 15.70
C ILE A 734 -14.54 21.27 16.49
N ASN A 735 -13.23 21.35 16.29
CA ASN A 735 -12.39 22.46 16.73
C ASN A 735 -12.20 23.45 15.57
N ARG A 736 -12.17 24.74 15.91
CA ARG A 736 -11.76 25.85 15.04
C ARG A 736 -10.44 26.41 15.54
N ALA A 737 -9.58 26.86 14.64
CA ALA A 737 -8.51 27.83 14.95
C ALA A 737 -8.07 28.61 13.71
N GLY A 738 -7.56 29.83 13.90
CA GLY A 738 -7.09 30.71 12.83
C GLY A 738 -8.21 31.41 12.05
N THR A 739 -7.80 32.20 11.05
CA THR A 739 -8.66 33.01 10.17
C THR A 739 -8.15 33.01 8.73
N GLY A 740 -9.00 33.40 7.77
CA GLY A 740 -8.65 33.43 6.34
C GLY A 740 -8.13 32.09 5.83
N ASN A 741 -7.02 32.11 5.07
CA ASN A 741 -6.40 30.88 4.53
C ASN A 741 -5.87 29.92 5.62
N ASN A 742 -5.67 30.43 6.84
CA ASN A 742 -5.20 29.68 8.00
C ASN A 742 -6.33 29.23 8.95
N LEU A 743 -7.59 29.55 8.63
CA LEU A 743 -8.75 28.94 9.29
C LEU A 743 -8.73 27.43 9.03
N ARG A 744 -8.61 26.67 10.11
CA ARG A 744 -8.66 25.21 10.10
C ARG A 744 -9.79 24.70 10.97
N VAL A 745 -10.45 23.66 10.46
CA VAL A 745 -11.48 22.88 11.13
C VAL A 745 -10.92 21.49 11.36
N SER A 746 -10.95 20.98 12.59
CA SER A 746 -10.35 19.67 12.89
C SER A 746 -10.99 18.93 14.06
N HIS A 747 -10.95 17.61 14.04
CA HIS A 747 -11.28 16.80 15.21
C HIS A 747 -10.44 15.51 15.26
N GLY A 748 -9.98 15.15 16.47
CA GLY A 748 -9.30 13.89 16.76
C GLY A 748 -10.24 12.79 17.23
N GLY A 749 -9.85 11.54 16.99
CA GLY A 749 -10.54 10.35 17.44
C GLY A 749 -9.60 9.49 18.29
N THR A 750 -10.01 9.16 19.51
CA THR A 750 -9.23 8.36 20.47
C THR A 750 -10.11 7.26 21.02
N ASN A 751 -9.75 6.00 20.74
CA ASN A 751 -10.26 4.80 21.39
C ASN A 751 -9.09 4.01 22.00
N ASN A 752 -9.35 2.92 22.73
CA ASN A 752 -8.33 2.16 23.47
C ASN A 752 -7.17 1.65 22.61
N TYR A 753 -7.40 1.32 21.32
CA TYR A 753 -6.37 0.73 20.44
C TYR A 753 -6.24 1.41 19.08
N SER A 754 -6.84 2.59 18.88
CA SER A 754 -6.76 3.30 17.61
C SER A 754 -6.86 4.82 17.76
N ARG A 755 -6.34 5.52 16.76
CA ARG A 755 -6.39 6.96 16.60
C ARG A 755 -6.95 7.29 15.21
N ALA A 756 -7.74 8.34 15.16
CA ALA A 756 -8.21 8.96 13.93
C ALA A 756 -7.95 10.47 14.00
N PHE A 757 -7.74 11.13 12.86
CA PHE A 757 -7.66 12.58 12.80
C PHE A 757 -8.23 13.09 11.49
N MET A 758 -8.84 14.27 11.55
CA MET A 758 -9.33 15.01 10.41
C MET A 758 -8.99 16.48 10.63
N MET A 759 -8.34 17.10 9.64
CA MET A 759 -8.13 18.54 9.56
C MET A 759 -8.39 19.02 8.14
N VAL A 760 -9.19 20.07 7.99
CA VAL A 760 -9.52 20.71 6.72
C VAL A 760 -9.39 22.22 6.81
N PHE A 761 -9.16 22.86 5.67
CA PHE A 761 -9.06 24.30 5.53
C PHE A 761 -10.17 24.79 4.57
N PRO A 762 -11.28 25.35 5.08
CA PRO A 762 -12.42 25.78 4.25
C PRO A 762 -12.10 26.83 3.16
N SER A 763 -10.93 27.48 3.24
CA SER A 763 -10.48 28.48 2.26
C SER A 763 -10.19 27.94 0.86
N ASP A 764 -9.80 26.67 0.73
CA ASP A 764 -9.49 26.03 -0.56
C ASP A 764 -9.73 24.51 -0.57
N THR A 765 -10.48 24.01 0.42
CA THR A 765 -10.80 22.58 0.61
C THR A 765 -9.55 21.69 0.63
N THR A 766 -8.41 22.19 1.12
CA THR A 766 -7.26 21.35 1.46
C THR A 766 -7.56 20.57 2.74
N GLY A 767 -7.29 19.27 2.75
CA GLY A 767 -7.52 18.41 3.92
C GLY A 767 -6.48 17.33 4.11
N VAL A 768 -6.31 16.92 5.37
CA VAL A 768 -5.51 15.76 5.80
C VAL A 768 -6.36 14.93 6.75
N VAL A 769 -6.49 13.64 6.44
CA VAL A 769 -7.13 12.65 7.31
C VAL A 769 -6.18 11.49 7.58
N VAL A 770 -6.21 10.97 8.81
CA VAL A 770 -5.31 9.92 9.29
C VAL A 770 -6.09 8.89 10.08
N LEU A 771 -5.83 7.60 9.84
CA LEU A 771 -6.31 6.48 10.65
C LEU A 771 -5.10 5.62 11.07
N ALA A 772 -4.92 5.40 12.36
CA ALA A 772 -3.84 4.57 12.90
C ALA A 772 -4.42 3.52 13.87
N PRO A 773 -4.20 2.22 13.66
CA PRO A 773 -4.61 1.17 14.61
C PRO A 773 -3.64 1.09 15.81
N HIS A 774 -3.28 2.22 16.41
CA HIS A 774 -2.29 2.29 17.51
C HIS A 774 -2.74 3.33 18.54
N ARG A 775 -2.79 2.94 19.83
CA ARG A 775 -3.24 3.79 20.95
C ARG A 775 -2.39 5.05 21.06
N ASN A 776 -1.07 4.94 21.00
CA ASN A 776 -0.18 6.05 21.34
C ASN A 776 0.26 6.86 20.10
N ALA A 777 -0.43 6.72 18.96
CA ALA A 777 -0.07 7.42 17.73
C ALA A 777 -0.36 8.94 17.81
N ASN A 778 0.66 9.76 17.61
CA ASN A 778 0.52 11.21 17.51
C ASN A 778 0.16 11.63 16.09
N VAL A 779 -1.11 11.36 15.74
CA VAL A 779 -1.71 11.66 14.43
C VAL A 779 -1.83 13.16 14.14
N GLU A 780 -1.89 14.00 15.17
CA GLU A 780 -1.90 15.47 15.03
C GLU A 780 -0.52 15.98 14.59
N ARG A 781 0.54 15.49 15.25
CA ARG A 781 1.93 15.76 14.84
C ARG A 781 2.18 15.31 13.40
N LEU A 782 1.79 14.07 13.04
CA LEU A 782 1.95 13.57 11.67
C LEU A 782 1.25 14.52 10.67
N THR A 783 0.05 14.98 10.99
CA THR A 783 -0.70 15.93 10.16
C THR A 783 0.03 17.28 10.05
N ARG A 784 0.56 17.84 11.14
CA ARG A 784 1.38 19.06 11.12
C ARG A 784 2.64 18.91 10.25
N GLN A 785 3.36 17.80 10.41
CA GLN A 785 4.59 17.53 9.63
C GLN A 785 4.29 17.40 8.14
N LEU A 786 3.17 16.78 7.77
CA LEU A 786 2.70 16.73 6.39
C LEU A 786 2.40 18.13 5.83
N ILE A 787 1.63 18.94 6.57
CA ILE A 787 1.29 20.32 6.17
C ILE A 787 2.54 21.17 5.96
N VAL A 788 3.53 21.09 6.86
CA VAL A 788 4.80 21.82 6.77
C VAL A 788 5.69 21.30 5.64
N ARG A 789 6.00 20.00 5.62
CA ARG A 789 6.98 19.45 4.67
C ARG A 789 6.48 19.45 3.23
N MET A 790 5.17 19.41 2.99
CA MET A 790 4.57 19.53 1.66
C MET A 790 4.23 20.98 1.26
N GLY A 791 4.44 21.97 2.13
CA GLY A 791 4.10 23.37 1.84
C GLY A 791 2.60 23.61 1.64
N LEU A 792 1.73 22.87 2.35
CA LEU A 792 0.27 23.04 2.21
C LEU A 792 -0.22 24.36 2.82
N ARG A 793 0.49 24.87 3.83
CA ARG A 793 0.26 26.17 4.47
C ARG A 793 1.58 26.78 4.94
N ASP A 794 1.96 27.90 4.34
CA ASP A 794 3.17 28.63 4.70
C ASP A 794 3.09 29.17 6.13
N SER A 795 4.15 28.92 6.91
CA SER A 795 4.36 29.44 8.28
C SER A 795 3.27 29.14 9.32
N LEU A 796 2.21 28.39 9.00
CA LEU A 796 1.12 28.06 9.93
C LEU A 796 1.58 27.25 11.16
N PHE A 797 2.48 26.31 10.93
CA PHE A 797 3.15 25.56 11.98
C PHE A 797 4.66 25.75 11.81
N LYS A 798 5.37 25.92 12.93
CA LYS A 798 6.84 25.79 12.93
C LYS A 798 7.19 24.35 12.53
N LYS A 799 8.29 24.14 11.80
CA LYS A 799 8.87 22.79 11.61
C LYS A 799 9.25 22.27 13.00
N GLU A 800 8.39 21.46 13.61
CA GLU A 800 8.72 20.84 14.89
C GLU A 800 9.89 19.88 14.66
N ALA A 801 10.97 20.06 15.43
CA ALA A 801 11.99 19.03 15.57
C ALA A 801 11.33 17.72 16.04
N THR A 802 11.86 16.59 15.64
CA THR A 802 11.34 15.28 16.08
C THR A 802 11.98 14.96 17.43
N PRO A 803 11.34 14.25 18.37
CA PRO A 803 11.91 13.97 19.70
C PRO A 803 13.34 13.39 19.70
N LEU A 804 13.74 12.70 18.62
CA LEU A 804 15.06 12.09 18.43
C LEU A 804 15.95 12.86 17.43
N ASP A 805 15.47 13.98 16.87
CA ASP A 805 16.27 15.00 16.18
C ASP A 805 16.31 16.33 16.98
N ILE A 806 15.85 16.37 18.25
CA ILE A 806 15.88 17.64 19.01
C ILE A 806 17.27 17.86 19.58
N CYS A 807 17.90 18.91 19.06
CA CYS A 807 18.90 19.68 19.77
C CYS A 807 18.34 20.20 21.11
N HIS A 808 18.48 19.43 22.18
CA HIS A 808 18.18 19.88 23.54
C HIS A 808 19.46 20.36 24.23
N ASN A 809 19.35 21.44 25.03
CA ASN A 809 20.40 21.83 25.97
C ASN A 809 20.69 20.64 26.89
N GLY A 810 21.91 20.10 26.85
CA GLY A 810 22.31 18.88 27.56
C GLY A 810 22.70 17.70 26.65
N MET A 811 22.24 17.63 25.39
CA MET A 811 22.70 16.59 24.43
C MET A 811 24.02 16.95 23.73
N GLY A 812 24.55 18.13 24.02
CA GLY A 812 25.97 18.41 24.00
C GLY A 812 26.30 19.24 25.22
N SER A 813 27.40 18.93 25.88
CA SER A 813 28.16 19.96 26.59
C SER A 813 28.57 21.04 25.57
N SER A 814 28.95 22.24 26.02
CA SER A 814 29.54 23.28 25.14
C SER A 814 30.86 22.84 24.46
N ASN A 815 31.30 21.63 24.76
CA ASN A 815 32.61 21.05 24.54
C ASN A 815 32.58 19.87 23.57
N ASP A 816 31.41 19.27 23.36
CA ASP A 816 31.25 18.17 22.41
C ASP A 816 31.35 18.67 20.97
N ARG A 817 32.13 17.97 20.16
CA ARG A 817 32.35 18.29 18.75
C ARG A 817 32.35 17.02 17.92
N PHE A 818 31.71 17.09 16.76
CA PHE A 818 31.54 15.94 15.88
C PHE A 818 32.28 16.15 14.55
N LEU A 819 32.84 15.07 14.02
CA LEU A 819 33.34 14.96 12.66
C LEU A 819 32.52 13.90 11.93
N GLY A 820 32.19 14.12 10.66
CA GLY A 820 31.30 13.24 9.89
C GLY A 820 31.70 13.18 8.42
N VAL A 821 31.66 11.99 7.83
CA VAL A 821 32.07 11.74 6.45
C VAL A 821 30.92 11.17 5.64
N TRP A 822 30.49 11.92 4.61
CA TRP A 822 29.41 11.51 3.73
C TRP A 822 29.89 11.03 2.36
N ARG A 823 29.20 10.04 1.79
CA ARG A 823 29.43 9.51 0.43
C ARG A 823 28.10 9.39 -0.31
N LYS A 824 28.08 9.76 -1.59
CA LYS A 824 26.89 9.60 -2.43
C LYS A 824 26.68 8.12 -2.78
N THR A 825 25.64 7.50 -2.23
CA THR A 825 25.30 6.07 -2.48
C THR A 825 23.83 5.86 -2.83
N GLY A 826 22.95 6.79 -2.50
CA GLY A 826 21.50 6.62 -2.62
C GLY A 826 20.86 5.66 -1.61
N LYS A 827 21.63 5.09 -0.66
CA LYS A 827 21.08 4.22 0.39
C LYS A 827 20.24 5.03 1.39
N GLU A 828 19.13 4.45 1.84
CA GLU A 828 18.30 5.01 2.90
C GLU A 828 18.88 4.60 4.27
N GLN A 829 19.06 5.59 5.14
CA GLN A 829 19.71 5.44 6.44
C GLN A 829 18.95 6.24 7.52
N LEU A 830 19.16 5.87 8.78
CA LEU A 830 18.66 6.55 9.96
C LEU A 830 19.79 6.64 10.99
N ILE A 831 19.84 7.74 11.74
CA ILE A 831 20.73 7.88 12.89
C ILE A 831 19.89 7.79 14.16
N ARG A 832 20.42 7.15 15.20
CA ARG A 832 19.93 7.24 16.59
C ARG A 832 21.05 7.63 17.50
N THR A 833 20.73 8.43 18.50
CA THR A 833 21.71 9.07 19.37
C THR A 833 21.09 9.26 20.74
N GLY A 834 21.92 9.40 21.77
CA GLY A 834 21.44 9.77 23.10
C GLY A 834 20.62 8.69 23.80
N LEU A 835 20.70 7.43 23.37
CA LEU A 835 19.89 6.34 23.92
C LEU A 835 20.62 5.60 25.03
N SER A 836 19.93 5.28 26.12
CA SER A 836 20.42 4.27 27.07
C SER A 836 20.49 2.88 26.41
N LEU A 837 21.21 1.94 27.01
CA LEU A 837 21.37 0.58 26.48
C LEU A 837 20.02 -0.12 26.18
N GLU A 838 19.02 0.04 27.05
CA GLU A 838 17.73 -0.62 26.86
C GLU A 838 16.88 0.07 25.78
N GLU A 839 16.88 1.41 25.73
CA GLU A 839 16.26 2.16 24.64
C GLU A 839 16.89 1.83 23.29
N PHE A 840 18.22 1.73 23.22
CA PHE A 840 18.96 1.38 22.00
C PHE A 840 18.62 -0.03 21.50
N LYS A 841 18.50 -1.02 22.41
CA LYS A 841 18.04 -2.37 22.07
C LYS A 841 16.59 -2.39 21.59
N ILE A 842 15.70 -1.64 22.25
CA ILE A 842 14.29 -1.53 21.84
C ILE A 842 14.21 -0.93 20.44
N GLU A 843 14.91 0.18 20.20
CA GLU A 843 14.89 0.87 18.93
C GLU A 843 15.55 0.04 17.81
N MET A 844 16.68 -0.63 18.07
CA MET A 844 17.27 -1.58 17.13
C MET A 844 16.28 -2.69 16.75
N ASN A 845 15.56 -3.26 17.73
CA ASN A 845 14.57 -4.30 17.47
C ASN A 845 13.33 -3.78 16.73
N ASN A 846 12.93 -2.52 16.91
CA ASN A 846 11.86 -1.89 16.15
C ASN A 846 12.30 -1.62 14.70
N LEU A 847 13.46 -0.99 14.52
CA LEU A 847 14.05 -0.68 13.21
C LEU A 847 14.27 -1.94 12.36
N ASN A 848 14.74 -3.04 12.97
CA ASN A 848 14.88 -4.35 12.32
C ASN A 848 13.55 -4.83 11.67
N ARG A 849 12.39 -4.54 12.28
CA ARG A 849 11.06 -4.91 11.73
C ARG A 849 10.69 -4.12 10.48
N TYR A 850 11.24 -2.92 10.32
CA TYR A 850 11.07 -2.05 9.14
C TYR A 850 12.19 -2.23 8.10
N GLY A 851 13.12 -3.18 8.31
CA GLY A 851 14.25 -3.46 7.44
C GLY A 851 15.43 -2.49 7.60
N TYR A 852 15.51 -1.76 8.71
CA TYR A 852 16.65 -0.95 9.08
C TYR A 852 17.50 -1.72 10.09
N HIS A 853 18.73 -2.06 9.71
CA HIS A 853 19.65 -2.83 10.54
C HIS A 853 20.84 -1.96 10.95
N LEU A 854 21.37 -2.20 12.14
CA LEU A 854 22.53 -1.46 12.65
C LEU A 854 23.74 -1.73 11.73
N ASP A 855 24.47 -0.70 11.34
CA ASP A 855 25.66 -0.82 10.50
C ASP A 855 26.95 -0.58 11.29
N THR A 856 26.96 0.50 12.08
CA THR A 856 27.95 0.79 13.13
C THR A 856 27.29 1.51 14.31
N PHE A 857 27.93 1.50 15.47
CA PHE A 857 27.45 2.10 16.72
C PHE A 857 28.62 2.54 17.60
N ASP A 858 28.44 3.66 18.28
CA ASP A 858 29.45 4.24 19.18
C ASP A 858 28.88 4.32 20.59
N ILE A 859 29.77 4.36 21.58
CA ILE A 859 29.39 4.50 22.99
C ILE A 859 30.20 5.64 23.60
N HIS A 860 29.49 6.62 24.15
CA HIS A 860 30.08 7.72 24.91
C HIS A 860 29.55 7.74 26.35
N PHE A 861 30.17 8.56 27.19
CA PHE A 861 29.82 8.67 28.61
C PHE A 861 29.36 10.08 28.95
N THR A 862 28.33 10.21 29.78
CA THR A 862 27.91 11.49 30.35
C THR A 862 28.88 11.98 31.44
N ASP A 863 28.75 13.22 31.89
CA ASP A 863 29.48 13.73 33.06
C ASP A 863 29.15 12.91 34.34
N ASP A 864 27.94 12.34 34.42
CA ASP A 864 27.49 11.40 35.46
C ASP A 864 27.92 9.93 35.19
N GLU A 865 28.82 9.71 34.23
CA GLU A 865 29.42 8.43 33.84
C GLU A 865 28.49 7.37 33.22
N GLU A 866 27.26 7.74 32.84
CA GLU A 866 26.30 6.83 32.20
C GLU A 866 26.70 6.51 30.75
N SER A 867 26.50 5.26 30.31
CA SER A 867 26.82 4.82 28.94
C SER A 867 25.67 5.12 27.98
N ILE A 868 25.94 5.95 26.98
CA ILE A 868 25.00 6.38 25.95
C ILE A 868 25.41 5.79 24.60
N TYR A 869 24.42 5.30 23.86
CA TYR A 869 24.59 4.57 22.62
C TYR A 869 24.08 5.41 21.45
N ASP A 870 24.95 5.59 20.46
CA ASP A 870 24.62 6.19 19.18
C ASP A 870 24.81 5.15 18.06
N GLY A 871 24.13 5.29 16.92
CA GLY A 871 24.21 4.27 15.86
C GLY A 871 23.60 4.66 14.52
N ILE A 872 24.22 4.16 13.45
CA ILE A 872 23.80 4.34 12.07
C ILE A 872 23.08 3.08 11.59
N PHE A 873 21.82 3.21 11.24
CA PHE A 873 20.97 2.12 10.77
C PHE A 873 20.73 2.23 9.26
N LYS A 874 21.01 1.16 8.51
CA LYS A 874 20.91 1.13 7.04
C LYS A 874 19.83 0.17 6.57
N LYS A 875 19.14 0.54 5.50
CA LYS A 875 17.98 -0.20 4.99
C LYS A 875 18.39 -1.41 4.15
N GLU A 876 18.66 -2.52 4.82
CA GLU A 876 19.20 -3.74 4.23
C GLU A 876 18.46 -4.96 4.76
N LYS A 877 19.04 -6.17 4.67
CA LYS A 877 18.54 -7.36 5.38
C LYS A 877 19.69 -8.08 6.02
N LYS A 878 19.73 -8.06 7.36
CA LYS A 878 20.79 -8.65 8.15
C LYS A 878 20.17 -9.41 9.32
N VAL A 879 20.73 -10.56 9.68
CA VAL A 879 20.44 -11.20 10.97
C VAL A 879 21.56 -10.80 11.90
N GLN A 880 21.23 -10.08 12.97
CA GLN A 880 22.20 -9.44 13.86
C GLN A 880 21.89 -9.67 15.33
N VAL A 881 22.95 -9.68 16.15
CA VAL A 881 22.86 -9.69 17.61
C VAL A 881 23.86 -8.67 18.16
N LEU A 882 23.37 -7.73 18.95
CA LEU A 882 24.21 -6.80 19.71
C LEU A 882 24.51 -7.41 21.09
N VAL A 883 25.80 -7.59 21.38
CA VAL A 883 26.33 -8.07 22.65
C VAL A 883 26.98 -6.90 23.37
N THR A 884 26.61 -6.64 24.63
CA THR A 884 27.16 -5.51 25.40
C THR A 884 27.74 -5.92 26.76
N GLY A 885 28.62 -5.06 27.29
CA GLY A 885 29.14 -5.13 28.65
C GLY A 885 29.97 -6.38 28.96
N LYS A 886 30.79 -6.87 28.03
CA LYS A 886 31.61 -8.09 28.22
C LYS A 886 33.05 -7.74 28.60
N SER A 887 33.73 -8.61 29.34
CA SER A 887 35.19 -8.60 29.39
C SER A 887 35.78 -9.14 28.09
N LEU A 888 37.06 -8.87 27.79
CA LEU A 888 37.71 -9.36 26.55
C LEU A 888 37.69 -10.89 26.46
N SER A 889 37.86 -11.58 27.60
CA SER A 889 37.77 -13.05 27.67
C SER A 889 36.35 -13.54 27.38
N GLN A 890 35.33 -12.92 27.96
CA GLN A 890 33.93 -13.25 27.68
C GLN A 890 33.56 -12.99 26.22
N LEU A 891 34.01 -11.88 25.63
CA LEU A 891 33.80 -11.59 24.21
C LEU A 891 34.48 -12.64 23.33
N THR A 892 35.71 -13.05 23.67
CA THR A 892 36.44 -14.09 22.93
C THR A 892 35.70 -15.43 22.95
N GLN A 893 35.14 -15.84 24.10
CA GLN A 893 34.31 -17.04 24.20
C GLN A 893 33.00 -16.92 23.41
N LEU A 894 32.37 -15.74 23.41
CA LEU A 894 31.16 -15.48 22.63
C LEU A 894 31.43 -15.49 21.12
N ILE A 895 32.60 -15.02 20.66
CA ILE A 895 33.01 -15.10 19.25
C ILE A 895 32.90 -16.54 18.73
N ASP A 896 33.52 -17.50 19.42
CA ASP A 896 33.47 -18.90 18.99
C ASP A 896 32.06 -19.51 19.11
N THR A 897 31.28 -19.05 20.10
CA THR A 897 29.87 -19.44 20.30
C THR A 897 28.95 -18.96 19.16
N TYR A 898 29.13 -17.73 18.67
CA TYR A 898 28.37 -17.17 17.55
C TYR A 898 28.87 -17.70 16.19
N ARG A 899 30.16 -18.00 16.06
CA ARG A 899 30.74 -18.68 14.88
C ARG A 899 30.13 -20.05 14.64
N ALA A 900 29.92 -20.82 15.70
CA ALA A 900 29.22 -22.11 15.62
C ALA A 900 27.76 -21.97 15.11
N GLN A 901 27.19 -20.77 15.15
CA GLN A 901 25.85 -20.43 14.66
C GLN A 901 25.87 -19.71 13.28
N GLY A 902 27.04 -19.59 12.64
CA GLY A 902 27.22 -18.91 11.36
C GLY A 902 27.20 -17.38 11.44
N MET A 903 27.55 -16.81 12.60
CA MET A 903 27.65 -15.36 12.82
C MET A 903 29.09 -14.94 13.13
N GLU A 904 29.50 -13.80 12.62
CA GLU A 904 30.83 -13.20 12.83
C GLU A 904 30.69 -11.76 13.35
N ILE A 905 31.70 -11.26 14.06
CA ILE A 905 31.75 -9.84 14.46
C ILE A 905 31.91 -8.99 13.20
N VAL A 906 31.08 -7.95 13.09
CA VAL A 906 31.13 -6.94 12.03
C VAL A 906 31.31 -5.52 12.54
N ALA A 907 31.01 -5.25 13.82
CA ALA A 907 31.40 -4.02 14.50
C ALA A 907 31.67 -4.28 15.99
N ILE A 908 32.47 -3.42 16.63
CA ILE A 908 32.89 -3.43 18.03
C ILE A 908 32.85 -2.01 18.59
N ALA A 909 32.62 -1.87 19.89
CA ALA A 909 32.74 -0.58 20.57
C ALA A 909 33.27 -0.75 22.00
N TYR A 910 34.18 0.12 22.42
CA TYR A 910 34.59 0.21 23.82
C TYR A 910 33.44 0.66 24.74
N GLY A 911 33.38 0.10 25.96
CA GLY A 911 32.39 0.45 26.96
C GLY A 911 32.99 0.61 28.35
N LYS A 912 32.23 1.23 29.26
CA LYS A 912 32.58 1.28 30.68
C LYS A 912 32.05 0.05 31.42
N GLY A 913 32.75 -0.38 32.46
CA GLY A 913 32.31 -1.41 33.39
C GLY A 913 32.13 -0.86 34.79
N SER A 914 31.50 -1.64 35.67
CA SER A 914 31.18 -1.23 37.04
C SER A 914 32.44 -1.13 37.91
N GLY A 915 32.98 0.08 38.08
CA GLY A 915 34.12 0.36 38.94
C GLY A 915 34.39 1.87 39.01
N GLY A 916 34.43 2.42 40.24
CA GLY A 916 34.67 3.86 40.46
C GLY A 916 36.09 4.30 40.10
N ALA A 917 36.27 5.61 39.91
CA ALA A 917 37.48 6.19 39.37
C ALA A 917 38.75 6.02 40.25
N SER A 918 39.58 5.02 39.93
CA SER A 918 41.06 5.12 39.89
C SER A 918 41.71 3.79 39.51
N THR A 919 42.72 3.82 38.64
CA THR A 919 43.61 2.71 38.22
C THR A 919 42.98 1.54 37.43
N GLU A 920 43.29 1.51 36.12
CA GLU A 920 43.31 0.40 35.15
C GLU A 920 42.09 -0.55 34.95
N PHE A 921 41.12 -0.66 35.86
CA PHE A 921 40.15 -1.76 35.86
C PHE A 921 38.69 -1.32 35.74
N ASN A 922 38.20 -1.23 34.50
CA ASN A 922 37.02 -1.97 34.00
C ASN A 922 36.55 -1.41 32.65
N VAL A 923 37.30 -1.69 31.59
CA VAL A 923 36.83 -1.48 30.21
C VAL A 923 36.02 -2.71 29.78
N THR A 924 34.78 -2.50 29.36
CA THR A 924 33.95 -3.52 28.72
C THR A 924 34.03 -3.42 27.20
N TYR A 925 33.61 -4.48 26.54
CA TYR A 925 33.62 -4.62 25.09
C TYR A 925 32.20 -4.93 24.64
N ASN A 926 31.78 -4.23 23.60
CA ASN A 926 30.49 -4.37 22.94
C ASN A 926 30.76 -4.81 21.50
N ALA A 927 29.88 -5.64 20.93
CA ALA A 927 30.09 -6.20 19.61
C ALA A 927 28.77 -6.48 18.90
N LEU A 928 28.73 -6.10 17.62
CA LEU A 928 27.66 -6.44 16.69
C LEU A 928 28.06 -7.70 15.91
N PHE A 929 27.34 -8.78 16.16
CA PHE A 929 27.45 -10.01 15.41
C PHE A 929 26.47 -9.99 14.24
N GLN A 930 26.88 -10.47 13.07
CA GLN A 930 26.05 -10.59 11.88
C GLN A 930 26.20 -11.97 11.25
N LYS A 931 25.07 -12.55 10.82
CA LYS A 931 25.05 -13.81 10.08
C LYS A 931 25.60 -13.63 8.67
N ASP A 932 26.26 -14.68 8.17
CA ASP A 932 26.77 -14.78 6.80
C ASP A 932 27.83 -13.68 6.45
N ALA A 933 28.41 -13.05 7.47
CA ALA A 933 29.50 -12.09 7.35
C ALA A 933 30.86 -12.80 7.17
N PRO A 934 31.86 -12.15 6.53
CA PRO A 934 33.20 -12.72 6.38
C PRO A 934 33.85 -12.99 7.74
N LYS A 935 34.60 -14.11 7.83
CA LYS A 935 35.36 -14.44 9.05
C LYS A 935 36.30 -13.31 9.44
N SER A 936 36.11 -12.79 10.65
CA SER A 936 36.89 -11.69 11.19
C SER A 936 37.96 -12.13 12.18
N PHE A 937 38.97 -11.28 12.41
CA PHE A 937 40.08 -11.50 13.30
C PHE A 937 40.24 -10.26 14.19
N LEU A 938 39.94 -10.41 15.47
CA LEU A 938 40.02 -9.34 16.46
C LEU A 938 41.41 -9.35 17.10
N PHE A 939 42.11 -8.22 17.02
CA PHE A 939 43.38 -8.01 17.70
C PHE A 939 43.28 -6.84 18.65
N LYS A 940 43.84 -6.99 19.86
CA LYS A 940 44.12 -5.87 20.77
C LYS A 940 45.60 -5.52 20.70
N LYS A 941 45.91 -4.23 20.61
CA LYS A 941 47.28 -3.69 20.60
C LYS A 941 47.41 -2.50 21.53
N SER A 942 48.63 -2.18 21.88
CA SER A 942 49.02 -1.00 22.64
C SER A 942 50.21 -0.31 21.96
N ASN A 943 50.32 1.01 22.16
CA ASN A 943 51.38 1.91 21.66
C ASN A 943 51.30 2.25 20.16
N LEU A 944 51.11 3.54 19.89
CA LEU A 944 51.01 4.17 18.58
C LEU A 944 52.19 3.90 17.64
N THR A 945 53.42 3.92 18.13
CA THR A 945 54.62 3.73 17.29
C THR A 945 54.62 2.37 16.59
N ASN A 946 53.91 1.39 17.16
CA ASN A 946 53.81 0.04 16.61
C ASN A 946 52.51 -0.23 15.84
N ILE A 947 51.46 0.60 15.93
CA ILE A 947 50.15 0.26 15.33
C ILE A 947 50.21 0.25 13.80
N THR A 948 50.89 1.23 13.19
CA THR A 948 51.06 1.30 11.72
C THR A 948 51.87 0.11 11.20
N ASN A 949 52.96 -0.25 11.87
CA ASN A 949 53.78 -1.42 11.51
C ASN A 949 52.98 -2.71 11.67
N PHE A 950 52.26 -2.87 12.78
CA PHE A 950 51.40 -4.03 13.01
C PHE A 950 50.30 -4.18 11.94
N ILE A 951 49.65 -3.07 11.55
CA ILE A 951 48.63 -3.09 10.49
C ILE A 951 49.27 -3.52 9.16
N ASN A 952 50.41 -2.94 8.78
CA ASN A 952 51.13 -3.30 7.55
C ASN A 952 51.59 -4.78 7.55
N GLU A 953 52.16 -5.27 8.65
CA GLU A 953 52.57 -6.67 8.82
C GLU A 953 51.38 -7.62 8.75
N THR A 954 50.25 -7.26 9.36
CA THR A 954 49.01 -8.07 9.33
C THR A 954 48.40 -8.06 7.92
N GLN A 955 48.42 -6.91 7.24
CA GLN A 955 47.96 -6.78 5.86
C GLN A 955 48.80 -7.59 4.87
N SER A 956 50.12 -7.71 5.07
CA SER A 956 50.97 -8.59 4.24
C SER A 956 50.57 -10.07 4.30
N GLN A 957 49.75 -10.47 5.29
CA GLN A 957 49.18 -11.82 5.42
C GLN A 957 47.83 -11.98 4.68
N ASN A 958 47.52 -11.07 3.74
CA ASN A 958 46.27 -11.03 2.97
C ASN A 958 45.03 -10.84 3.87
N LEU A 959 45.18 -9.95 4.84
CA LEU A 959 44.12 -9.48 5.72
C LEU A 959 43.82 -8.00 5.42
N LYS A 960 42.55 -7.64 5.41
CA LYS A 960 42.06 -6.27 5.20
C LYS A 960 41.50 -5.75 6.52
N LEU A 961 41.88 -4.53 6.90
CA LEU A 961 41.39 -3.88 8.12
C LEU A 961 39.97 -3.36 7.87
N MET A 962 38.99 -3.79 8.66
CA MET A 962 37.58 -3.41 8.50
C MET A 962 37.15 -2.29 9.43
N GLU A 963 37.72 -2.30 10.64
CA GLU A 963 37.34 -1.43 11.75
C GLU A 963 38.52 -1.24 12.71
N ILE A 964 38.64 -0.05 13.28
CA ILE A 964 39.58 0.30 14.33
C ILE A 964 38.84 1.06 15.43
N GLU A 965 39.18 0.79 16.68
CA GLU A 965 38.51 1.34 17.87
C GLU A 965 39.57 1.72 18.90
N ILE A 966 39.42 2.87 19.55
CA ILE A 966 40.41 3.44 20.48
C ILE A 966 39.85 3.53 21.90
N SER A 967 40.64 3.06 22.87
CA SER A 967 40.26 3.02 24.28
C SER A 967 40.02 4.43 24.87
N PRO A 968 38.83 4.75 25.41
CA PRO A 968 38.46 6.09 25.87
C PRO A 968 39.07 6.52 27.23
N ALA A 969 40.07 5.80 27.74
CA ALA A 969 40.60 5.96 29.10
C ALA A 969 42.11 6.30 29.11
N GLY A 970 42.47 7.31 29.90
CA GLY A 970 43.76 8.02 29.83
C GLY A 970 45.05 7.18 29.86
N ASN A 971 46.03 7.69 29.12
CA ASN A 971 47.44 7.29 29.04
C ASN A 971 47.77 5.92 28.43
N TYR A 972 46.83 5.25 27.75
CA TYR A 972 47.14 4.03 27.01
C TYR A 972 46.51 4.06 25.62
N ASP A 973 47.34 4.28 24.59
CA ASP A 973 46.94 4.17 23.18
C ASP A 973 46.68 2.69 22.83
N ALA A 974 45.55 2.18 23.30
CA ALA A 974 45.10 0.82 23.12
C ALA A 974 44.07 0.77 22.00
N PHE A 975 44.35 -0.06 21.01
CA PHE A 975 43.56 -0.23 19.80
C PHE A 975 42.93 -1.61 19.79
N LEU A 976 41.66 -1.69 19.38
CA LEU A 976 41.11 -2.89 18.77
C LEU A 976 41.17 -2.74 17.26
N CYS A 977 41.49 -3.83 16.57
CA CYS A 977 41.50 -3.87 15.12
C CYS A 977 40.75 -5.13 14.67
N LEU A 978 39.73 -4.94 13.83
CA LEU A 978 38.97 -6.03 13.23
C LEU A 978 39.43 -6.23 11.78
N PHE A 979 40.04 -7.38 11.48
CA PHE A 979 40.46 -7.72 10.12
C PHE A 979 39.57 -8.79 9.50
N VAL A 980 39.47 -8.85 8.17
CA VAL A 980 38.91 -9.98 7.41
C VAL A 980 39.89 -10.43 6.33
N LYS A 981 39.71 -11.61 5.75
CA LYS A 981 40.55 -12.03 4.62
C LYS A 981 40.24 -11.19 3.37
N GLY A 982 41.27 -10.60 2.75
CA GLY A 982 41.12 -9.79 1.54
C GLY A 982 42.33 -8.92 1.24
N SER A 983 42.32 -8.28 0.07
CA SER A 983 43.36 -7.34 -0.37
C SER A 983 43.55 -6.21 0.65
N PRO A 984 44.79 -5.81 0.97
CA PRO A 984 45.07 -4.67 1.83
C PRO A 984 44.37 -3.38 1.36
N ASN A 985 43.95 -2.59 2.33
CA ASN A 985 43.43 -1.24 2.17
C ASN A 985 44.38 -0.23 2.82
N ASN A 986 44.24 1.05 2.53
CA ASN A 986 45.18 2.04 3.04
C ASN A 986 44.80 2.46 4.47
N PHE A 987 45.78 2.56 5.36
CA PHE A 987 45.61 3.06 6.73
C PHE A 987 46.49 4.30 6.93
N PHE A 988 45.92 5.37 7.49
CA PHE A 988 46.64 6.61 7.76
C PHE A 988 46.33 7.16 9.15
N ILE A 989 47.37 7.58 9.85
CA ILE A 989 47.30 8.45 11.03
C ILE A 989 47.74 9.84 10.58
N LYS A 990 46.90 10.85 10.78
CA LYS A 990 47.13 12.24 10.34
C LYS A 990 46.63 13.25 11.35
N SER A 991 47.18 14.46 11.34
CA SER A 991 46.53 15.57 12.05
C SER A 991 45.18 15.91 11.39
N PRO A 992 44.23 16.55 12.09
CA PRO A 992 42.96 16.97 11.49
C PRO A 992 43.13 17.87 10.26
N SER A 993 44.16 18.74 10.22
CA SER A 993 44.45 19.59 9.06
C SER A 993 44.99 18.78 7.89
N GLU A 994 45.95 17.87 8.11
CA GLU A 994 46.46 17.00 7.05
C GLU A 994 45.35 16.09 6.50
N PHE A 995 44.49 15.54 7.36
CA PHE A 995 43.36 14.72 6.95
C PHE A 995 42.40 15.51 6.05
N GLN A 996 42.04 16.74 6.43
CA GLN A 996 41.25 17.67 5.64
C GLN A 996 41.89 17.99 4.28
N ASP A 997 43.19 18.30 4.25
CA ASP A 997 43.91 18.64 3.01
C ASP A 997 43.95 17.43 2.06
N ASN A 998 44.16 16.23 2.58
CA ASN A 998 44.19 15.02 1.76
C ASN A 998 42.80 14.62 1.23
N LEU A 999 41.74 14.82 2.03
CA LEU A 999 40.34 14.71 1.59
C LEU A 999 40.04 15.68 0.44
N SER A 1000 40.44 16.95 0.60
CA SER A 1000 40.16 18.03 -0.35
C SER A 1000 40.92 17.88 -1.66
N ASN A 1001 42.18 17.44 -1.60
CA ASN A 1001 43.06 17.26 -2.75
C ASN A 1001 42.93 15.86 -3.41
N GLY A 1002 42.15 14.94 -2.83
CA GLY A 1002 41.96 13.58 -3.33
C GLY A 1002 43.21 12.69 -3.26
N ALA A 1003 44.12 13.00 -2.34
CA ALA A 1003 45.47 12.41 -2.28
C ALA A 1003 45.48 10.89 -2.06
N TYR A 1004 44.45 10.35 -1.40
CA TYR A 1004 44.38 8.93 -1.02
C TYR A 1004 43.66 8.01 -2.02
N ASN A 1005 43.08 8.55 -3.09
CA ASN A 1005 42.42 7.80 -4.18
C ASN A 1005 41.58 6.60 -3.71
N GLY A 1006 40.66 6.86 -2.78
CA GLY A 1006 39.87 5.84 -2.10
C GLY A 1006 38.69 6.43 -1.33
N SER A 1007 37.78 5.57 -0.87
CA SER A 1007 36.69 5.95 0.02
C SER A 1007 36.99 5.53 1.46
N ILE A 1008 36.80 6.44 2.42
CA ILE A 1008 36.84 6.10 3.85
C ILE A 1008 35.84 4.98 4.13
N LYS A 1009 36.29 3.99 4.89
CA LYS A 1009 35.49 2.89 5.43
C LYS A 1009 35.14 3.13 6.90
N ASP A 1010 36.06 3.74 7.64
CA ASP A 1010 36.04 3.90 9.09
C ASP A 1010 37.13 4.90 9.56
N MET A 1011 36.97 5.52 10.74
CA MET A 1011 37.93 6.48 11.32
C MET A 1011 37.70 6.73 12.82
N GLU A 1012 38.80 6.98 13.54
CA GLU A 1012 38.85 7.24 14.99
C GLU A 1012 39.69 8.49 15.29
N LEU A 1013 39.23 9.33 16.21
CA LEU A 1013 39.79 10.63 16.58
C LEU A 1013 40.22 10.63 18.05
N TYR A 1014 41.52 10.78 18.29
CA TYR A 1014 42.13 10.63 19.60
C TYR A 1014 43.25 11.65 19.83
N ILE A 1015 43.67 11.78 21.09
CA ILE A 1015 44.87 12.52 21.47
C ILE A 1015 46.03 11.52 21.55
N ASP A 1016 47.06 11.72 20.74
CA ASP A 1016 48.28 10.90 20.75
C ASP A 1016 49.06 11.13 22.05
N SER A 1017 49.27 10.07 22.85
CA SER A 1017 49.93 10.22 24.15
C SER A 1017 51.41 10.66 24.07
N THR A 1018 52.03 10.56 22.88
CA THR A 1018 53.47 10.85 22.69
C THR A 1018 53.75 12.33 22.42
N ASP A 1019 52.83 13.03 21.75
CA ASP A 1019 52.98 14.46 21.41
C ASP A 1019 51.82 15.35 21.89
N ASN A 1020 50.79 14.74 22.52
CA ASN A 1020 49.59 15.35 23.05
C ASN A 1020 48.77 16.16 22.00
N ASN A 1021 48.88 15.79 20.72
CA ASN A 1021 48.11 16.39 19.63
C ASN A 1021 46.97 15.49 19.17
N TRP A 1022 45.90 16.12 18.67
CA TRP A 1022 44.82 15.41 17.98
C TRP A 1022 45.31 14.70 16.72
N LYS A 1023 44.91 13.44 16.54
CA LYS A 1023 45.13 12.64 15.33
C LYS A 1023 43.82 11.96 14.91
N ILE A 1024 43.69 11.75 13.61
CA ILE A 1024 42.67 10.88 13.01
C ILE A 1024 43.38 9.64 12.49
N ALA A 1025 43.07 8.47 13.06
CA ALA A 1025 43.32 7.18 12.44
C ALA A 1025 42.19 6.92 11.44
N SER A 1026 42.49 6.47 10.22
CA SER A 1026 41.48 6.32 9.18
C SER A 1026 41.79 5.19 8.21
N ILE A 1027 40.73 4.48 7.81
CA ILE A 1027 40.77 3.30 6.94
C ILE A 1027 40.16 3.66 5.59
N TRP A 1028 40.89 3.41 4.50
CA TRP A 1028 40.54 3.85 3.14
C TRP A 1028 40.56 2.70 2.15
N GLU A 1029 39.41 2.36 1.61
CA GLU A 1029 39.25 1.40 0.52
C GLU A 1029 39.68 2.05 -0.81
N PRO A 1030 40.63 1.47 -1.58
CA PRO A 1030 41.02 2.01 -2.88
C PRO A 1030 39.84 2.10 -3.87
N THR A 1031 39.74 3.19 -4.62
CA THR A 1031 38.69 3.38 -5.65
C THR A 1031 39.24 4.05 -6.92
N ASP A 1032 38.55 3.87 -8.03
CA ASP A 1032 38.89 4.55 -9.28
C ASP A 1032 38.60 6.06 -9.21
N LYS A 1033 39.44 6.86 -9.87
CA LYS A 1033 39.48 8.34 -9.82
C LYS A 1033 38.18 9.06 -10.19
N GLU A 1034 37.20 8.36 -10.75
CA GLU A 1034 35.90 8.91 -11.14
C GLU A 1034 34.87 8.91 -10.01
N GLN A 1035 35.06 8.09 -8.95
CA GLN A 1035 34.18 8.09 -7.76
C GLN A 1035 34.57 9.17 -6.74
N LYS A 1036 34.85 10.40 -7.20
CA LYS A 1036 35.24 11.50 -6.30
C LYS A 1036 34.10 11.85 -5.34
N THR A 1037 34.30 11.45 -4.09
CA THR A 1037 33.52 11.83 -2.93
C THR A 1037 33.45 13.36 -2.85
N THR A 1038 32.25 13.94 -2.89
CA THR A 1038 32.05 15.34 -2.49
C THR A 1038 32.10 15.42 -0.97
N ILE A 1039 33.32 15.33 -0.42
CA ILE A 1039 33.56 15.53 1.00
C ILE A 1039 33.33 17.02 1.30
N THR A 1040 32.31 17.29 2.10
CA THR A 1040 32.14 18.59 2.74
C THR A 1040 32.51 18.45 4.21
N ALA A 1041 33.77 18.08 4.46
CA ALA A 1041 34.36 18.23 5.78
C ALA A 1041 34.51 19.74 6.00
N ASN A 1042 33.54 20.31 6.68
CA ASN A 1042 33.55 21.71 7.06
C ASN A 1042 34.53 21.80 8.24
N SER A 1043 35.62 22.54 8.10
CA SER A 1043 36.75 22.58 9.05
C SER A 1043 36.43 23.28 10.39
N THR A 1044 35.14 23.39 10.72
CA THR A 1044 34.63 23.87 11.99
C THR A 1044 34.06 22.66 12.71
N TRP A 1045 34.77 22.21 13.75
CA TRP A 1045 34.24 21.34 14.79
C TRP A 1045 32.78 21.71 15.10
N VAL A 1046 31.82 20.87 14.68
CA VAL A 1046 30.38 21.20 14.78
C VAL A 1046 29.79 20.66 16.08
N ASP A 1047 28.85 21.40 16.64
CA ASP A 1047 27.95 20.85 17.66
C ASP A 1047 27.06 19.73 17.06
N PHE A 1048 26.50 18.91 17.94
CA PHE A 1048 25.59 17.81 17.59
C PHE A 1048 24.45 18.24 16.65
N CYS A 1049 23.87 19.41 16.90
CA CYS A 1049 22.69 19.89 16.21
C CYS A 1049 23.01 20.31 14.78
N THR A 1050 24.18 20.93 14.59
CA THR A 1050 24.74 21.26 13.28
C THR A 1050 25.10 19.99 12.51
N MET A 1051 25.66 18.95 13.17
CA MET A 1051 25.89 17.63 12.56
C MET A 1051 24.59 16.99 12.02
N MET A 1052 23.52 16.97 12.81
CA MET A 1052 22.23 16.42 12.40
C MET A 1052 21.56 17.21 11.27
N ASN A 1053 21.70 18.55 11.27
CA ASN A 1053 21.23 19.39 10.15
C ASN A 1053 22.01 19.15 8.85
N LEU A 1054 23.34 18.97 8.93
CA LEU A 1054 24.16 18.56 7.79
C LEU A 1054 23.72 17.18 7.27
N HIS A 1055 23.44 16.23 8.17
CA HIS A 1055 22.91 14.93 7.78
C HIS A 1055 21.54 15.02 7.07
N GLU A 1056 20.53 15.73 7.59
CA GLU A 1056 19.24 15.89 6.87
C GLU A 1056 19.47 16.48 5.46
N ASN A 1057 20.37 17.45 5.33
CA ASN A 1057 20.73 18.10 4.07
C ASN A 1057 21.42 17.14 3.07
N TYR A 1058 22.44 16.40 3.51
CA TYR A 1058 23.17 15.43 2.66
C TYR A 1058 22.32 14.21 2.30
N SER A 1059 21.59 13.64 3.27
CA SER A 1059 20.63 12.54 3.02
C SER A 1059 19.56 12.93 2.01
N SER A 1060 19.06 14.18 2.03
CA SER A 1060 18.11 14.67 1.01
C SER A 1060 18.67 14.67 -0.43
N LYS A 1061 20.00 14.73 -0.57
CA LYS A 1061 20.75 14.73 -1.84
C LYS A 1061 21.30 13.34 -2.23
N GLY A 1062 20.91 12.28 -1.50
CA GLY A 1062 21.33 10.90 -1.75
C GLY A 1062 22.72 10.54 -1.20
N TYR A 1063 23.20 11.28 -0.21
CA TYR A 1063 24.45 10.98 0.50
C TYR A 1063 24.16 10.19 1.79
N GLU A 1064 24.96 9.15 2.00
CA GLU A 1064 25.00 8.31 3.20
C GLU A 1064 26.10 8.84 4.14
N LEU A 1065 25.87 8.82 5.46
CA LEU A 1065 26.91 9.06 6.46
C LEU A 1065 27.62 7.72 6.63
N ILE A 1066 28.89 7.68 6.24
CA ILE A 1066 29.65 6.42 6.23
C ILE A 1066 30.23 6.13 7.61
N VAL A 1067 30.71 7.18 8.25
CA VAL A 1067 31.32 7.18 9.59
C VAL A 1067 31.23 8.60 10.15
N TRP A 1068 31.20 8.68 11.46
CA TRP A 1068 31.29 9.89 12.26
C TRP A 1068 32.12 9.58 13.51
N ASP A 1069 32.52 10.61 14.24
CA ASP A 1069 33.16 10.44 15.55
C ASP A 1069 32.94 11.72 16.39
N ARG A 1070 33.04 11.59 17.72
CA ARG A 1070 32.79 12.62 18.72
C ARG A 1070 34.00 12.82 19.63
N VAL A 1071 34.35 14.08 19.82
CA VAL A 1071 35.32 14.53 20.84
C VAL A 1071 34.64 15.36 21.91
N TYR A 1072 34.98 15.08 23.16
CA TYR A 1072 34.70 15.96 24.31
C TYR A 1072 35.94 16.83 24.59
N ILE A 1073 35.84 18.14 24.35
CA ILE A 1073 36.92 19.11 24.63
C ILE A 1073 36.84 19.55 26.10
N ARG A 1074 37.62 18.94 27.01
CA ARG A 1074 37.68 19.43 28.40
C ARG A 1074 38.05 20.94 28.44
N PRO A 1075 37.38 21.75 29.30
CA PRO A 1075 37.67 23.18 29.43
C PRO A 1075 39.11 23.51 29.81
#